data_AF-A0A930E109-F1
#
_entry.id   AF-A0A930E109-F1
#
_cell.length_a   1.000
_cell.length_b   1.000
_cell.length_c   1.000
_cell.angle_alpha   90.00
_cell.angle_beta   90.00
_cell.angle_gamma   90.00
#
_symmetry.space_group_name_H-M   'P 1'
#
loop_
_entity.id
_entity.type
_entity.pdbx_description
1 polymer ?
#
loop_
_entity_poly.entity_id
_entity_poly.type
_entity_poly.pdbx_seq_one_letter_code
_entity_poly.pdbx_strand_id
1 'polypeptide(L)'
;MKKNVISILMIFALLFGTVAPSFEKVSFANKSNENNIVYTDKKINSDVKKSLTDSSKHNENDIEKTKKEVDIKTGIKANNTKSKEGKKTDSMSEKTLEKNKSENKKIEKDKKYDTERNKLKEQTFITETRDIMRTPKEVDATIVEFKIVRDNNENPTGTFNFYEAFKIKIKWDASKHGKTLKKGDFFKIKIPEEFRLAHKIEFDLKTEDGKVLGHLVATPNTNGGADVVVTFNEYVETHENIKGEFSFDSAFNVSKYIKKSDGSYTISYTFDGKTYNHNIKPKPNVSNNEVFVKWANKTQDGLNEAEWVLRLNFKKGIFANVVISDELTSETGVLPLNIKYKPDTFRLKQVEFNSTGDDISGDKYKSIKYEELKNYITFDKDMRKFTFRMSDFLKDKGYSTDGKLNATQWYLFYKSTYEKGLKLKNKAEFKSKEETIERSSYYQSAEGNGSGGGDLTNKIKIKKVDSDNTDKPLANAKFKIIKKGDTSKVWNIVTDAKGEAETERLSQGDYEIIETDAPLGYMRDDKPIPVKIIDGQATITTIKNKKTKIEIKVTKVWEDKDNQDGKRPESITVKLFANGQPTNKTLTLTKENGWKGSFDNLDEYKDGKKIDYSIEEEDVGNGYAGFITQPSETEFKIINTRQTEKVNIAGEKTWEDKDNQDGKRPTKIKVKLLKQVENETPVVVETKEVEADATGKWTYSFENLDKYEKGKLIKYSIDEEEVTGYTKTVDGYNIKNSYTPEVVNIAGEKTWNDNDDQDGKRPESIKVTLYKTVNGVKSKVEEKDVTKANGWKYEFKNLPKYEKGKEIKYSIEEDSVAGYVGSLDGYNLTNTHTPEKVNIAGEKTWEDKDNQDGKRPTKIKVKLLKQVENETPIVVETKEVSKGTDGKWKYEFKDLPKYEKGKLIKYSIDEEEVTGYTKIVDGYNVKNSHTPSKTSIKVTKAWEDKNDQDGKRPTSVTIKLLAD
;
A
#
# COMPACT_ATOMS: atom_id res chain seq x y z
N MET A 1 2.51 12.78 49.39
CA MET A 1 3.45 13.82 49.91
C MET A 1 4.80 13.67 49.22
N LYS A 2 5.61 14.74 49.17
CA LYS A 2 7.11 14.79 49.22
C LYS A 2 7.93 13.75 48.38
N LYS A 3 8.75 14.21 47.40
CA LYS A 3 10.23 14.43 47.47
C LYS A 3 11.10 13.14 47.33
N ASN A 4 12.34 13.10 46.82
CA ASN A 4 13.23 14.09 46.15
C ASN A 4 14.43 13.40 45.43
N VAL A 5 14.96 14.05 44.37
CA VAL A 5 16.40 14.31 44.01
C VAL A 5 17.46 13.18 44.07
N ILE A 6 18.21 12.98 42.97
CA ILE A 6 19.69 12.84 42.95
C ILE A 6 20.29 13.23 41.58
N SER A 7 21.64 13.34 41.46
CA SER A 7 22.30 14.42 40.68
C SER A 7 23.71 14.11 40.15
N ILE A 8 24.22 14.96 39.21
CA ILE A 8 25.65 15.42 39.06
C ILE A 8 26.68 14.43 38.40
N LEU A 9 27.73 14.82 37.64
CA LEU A 9 28.13 16.03 36.85
C LEU A 9 29.52 15.76 36.17
N MET A 10 29.90 16.45 35.06
CA MET A 10 31.30 16.97 34.88
C MET A 10 31.52 18.13 33.83
N ILE A 11 32.60 18.12 33.04
CA ILE A 11 33.53 19.23 32.65
C ILE A 11 34.33 18.81 31.37
N PHE A 12 34.89 19.59 30.43
CA PHE A 12 35.13 21.03 30.08
C PHE A 12 35.21 21.14 28.50
N ALA A 13 35.25 22.27 27.74
CA ALA A 13 35.92 23.59 27.73
C ALA A 13 37.37 23.60 27.14
N LEU A 14 37.80 24.51 26.22
CA LEU A 14 37.13 25.52 25.36
C LEU A 14 38.12 26.03 24.24
N LEU A 15 37.66 26.89 23.31
CA LEU A 15 38.40 27.55 22.19
C LEU A 15 38.81 26.63 20.99
N PHE A 16 39.20 27.09 19.78
CA PHE A 16 38.70 28.10 18.79
C PHE A 16 39.55 27.90 17.48
N GLY A 17 39.15 28.11 16.22
CA GLY A 17 37.84 28.33 15.58
C GLY A 17 37.96 28.88 14.12
N THR A 18 36.88 28.81 13.32
CA THR A 18 36.68 29.29 11.91
C THR A 18 37.22 28.44 10.74
N VAL A 19 36.56 28.63 9.57
CA VAL A 19 36.63 27.86 8.29
C VAL A 19 35.94 26.48 8.33
N ALA A 20 35.40 26.05 7.18
CA ALA A 20 34.39 24.99 7.01
C ALA A 20 34.99 23.69 6.37
N PRO A 21 34.24 22.58 6.13
CA PRO A 21 32.81 22.33 6.40
C PRO A 21 32.47 20.95 7.05
N SER A 22 31.17 20.64 7.13
CA SER A 22 30.52 19.30 7.15
C SER A 22 30.08 18.64 8.47
N PHE A 23 29.03 17.83 8.32
CA PHE A 23 28.39 16.81 9.20
C PHE A 23 27.68 17.15 10.53
N GLU A 24 26.40 16.76 10.50
CA GLU A 24 25.54 16.17 11.55
C GLU A 24 24.82 16.96 12.67
N LYS A 25 23.84 16.23 13.24
CA LYS A 25 22.68 16.63 14.08
C LYS A 25 23.15 16.94 15.53
N VAL A 26 22.39 17.57 16.43
CA VAL A 26 21.05 17.20 16.95
C VAL A 26 20.30 18.41 17.55
N SER A 27 18.97 18.33 17.58
CA SER A 27 17.98 19.29 18.10
C SER A 27 17.97 19.50 19.63
N PHE A 28 17.41 20.63 20.09
CA PHE A 28 16.73 20.71 21.40
C PHE A 28 15.61 21.77 21.44
N ALA A 29 14.46 21.39 22.04
CA ALA A 29 13.40 22.22 22.68
C ALA A 29 12.74 23.37 21.86
N ASN A 30 11.46 23.74 22.05
CA ASN A 30 10.77 23.85 23.34
C ASN A 30 9.21 23.84 23.27
N LYS A 31 8.60 23.92 24.45
CA LYS A 31 7.18 24.20 24.79
C LYS A 31 6.70 25.61 24.32
N SER A 32 5.41 26.01 24.30
CA SER A 32 4.08 25.35 24.42
C SER A 32 2.96 26.41 24.18
N ASN A 33 1.69 25.98 24.04
CA ASN A 33 0.47 26.81 23.88
C ASN A 33 0.36 27.51 22.50
N GLU A 34 -0.82 27.90 21.98
CA GLU A 34 -2.14 28.08 22.62
C GLU A 34 -3.33 27.88 21.63
N ASN A 35 -4.55 27.74 22.19
CA ASN A 35 -5.88 28.01 21.60
C ASN A 35 -6.57 27.07 20.56
N ASN A 36 -7.88 26.98 20.79
CA ASN A 36 -9.02 26.85 19.84
C ASN A 36 -9.51 25.51 19.24
N ILE A 37 -10.64 25.07 19.82
CA ILE A 37 -11.96 24.88 19.16
C ILE A 37 -12.30 23.54 18.45
N VAL A 38 -13.25 22.83 19.10
CA VAL A 38 -14.36 22.01 18.53
C VAL A 38 -14.02 20.61 17.95
N TYR A 39 -13.94 19.67 18.91
CA TYR A 39 -14.58 18.34 18.93
C TYR A 39 -16.05 18.35 18.41
N THR A 40 -16.75 17.27 17.99
CA THR A 40 -16.49 15.87 17.55
C THR A 40 -17.85 15.28 17.07
N ASP A 41 -17.89 13.96 16.82
CA ASP A 41 -19.01 13.04 17.09
C ASP A 41 -20.10 12.75 16.04
N LYS A 42 -20.15 11.45 15.69
CA LYS A 42 -21.34 10.74 15.20
C LYS A 42 -21.41 9.34 15.83
N LYS A 43 -21.76 9.26 17.12
CA LYS A 43 -22.07 7.97 17.78
C LYS A 43 -23.03 8.07 18.97
N ILE A 44 -24.29 8.41 18.68
CA ILE A 44 -25.41 8.34 19.64
C ILE A 44 -26.60 7.69 18.91
N ASN A 45 -27.11 6.55 19.39
CA ASN A 45 -28.33 6.56 20.21
C ASN A 45 -28.65 5.21 20.88
N SER A 46 -28.46 5.16 22.20
CA SER A 46 -29.17 4.36 23.20
C SER A 46 -29.03 5.16 24.51
N ASP A 47 -29.99 5.31 25.42
CA ASP A 47 -31.22 4.56 25.71
C ASP A 47 -32.37 5.49 26.12
N VAL A 48 -33.65 5.04 26.05
CA VAL A 48 -34.76 5.66 26.81
C VAL A 48 -35.71 4.62 27.44
N LYS A 49 -35.57 4.45 28.77
CA LYS A 49 -36.61 4.21 29.80
C LYS A 49 -37.77 3.20 29.56
N LYS A 50 -37.68 2.09 30.30
CA LYS A 50 -38.51 1.80 31.52
C LYS A 50 -40.06 1.66 31.39
N SER A 51 -40.50 0.40 31.31
CA SER A 51 -41.72 -0.23 31.88
C SER A 51 -43.10 0.49 31.87
N LEU A 52 -44.15 -0.18 31.36
CA LEU A 52 -45.31 -0.69 32.14
C LEU A 52 -46.33 -1.48 31.27
N THR A 53 -46.98 -2.47 31.90
CA THR A 53 -48.33 -3.06 31.64
C THR A 53 -48.88 -3.35 30.22
N ASP A 54 -49.01 -4.66 29.94
CA ASP A 54 -50.29 -5.40 29.76
C ASP A 54 -51.03 -5.50 28.39
N SER A 55 -51.68 -6.65 28.21
CA SER A 55 -52.90 -6.93 27.41
C SER A 55 -52.91 -6.91 25.85
N SER A 56 -52.58 -8.07 25.27
CA SER A 56 -53.50 -8.86 24.39
C SER A 56 -53.75 -8.55 22.89
N LYS A 57 -53.96 -9.67 22.15
CA LYS A 57 -54.88 -9.91 21.01
C LYS A 57 -54.64 -9.36 19.57
N HIS A 58 -54.40 -10.35 18.69
CA HIS A 58 -55.11 -10.65 17.42
C HIS A 58 -54.90 -9.86 16.10
N ASN A 59 -54.61 -10.68 15.07
CA ASN A 59 -55.23 -10.75 13.73
C ASN A 59 -54.86 -9.78 12.58
N GLU A 60 -54.71 -10.44 11.41
CA GLU A 60 -55.29 -10.10 10.09
C GLU A 60 -54.83 -8.84 9.31
N ASN A 61 -54.82 -8.86 7.96
CA ASN A 61 -54.60 -9.97 7.02
C ASN A 61 -54.29 -9.44 5.61
N ASP A 62 -53.77 -10.33 4.76
CA ASP A 62 -54.11 -10.51 3.33
C ASP A 62 -53.76 -9.49 2.21
N ILE A 63 -53.83 -10.07 1.01
CA ILE A 63 -54.20 -9.49 -0.30
C ILE A 63 -53.18 -8.55 -0.97
N GLU A 64 -52.41 -9.00 -1.98
CA GLU A 64 -52.80 -9.33 -3.38
C GLU A 64 -52.93 -8.04 -4.27
N LYS A 65 -52.83 -8.05 -5.62
CA LYS A 65 -52.95 -9.14 -6.61
C LYS A 65 -52.31 -8.78 -7.98
N THR A 66 -51.66 -9.77 -8.63
CA THR A 66 -51.61 -9.96 -10.11
C THR A 66 -50.93 -8.87 -11.01
N LYS A 67 -50.72 -9.05 -12.34
CA LYS A 67 -51.04 -10.13 -13.33
C LYS A 67 -49.88 -10.25 -14.35
N LYS A 68 -49.38 -11.47 -14.64
CA LYS A 68 -49.64 -12.31 -15.86
C LYS A 68 -48.92 -11.83 -17.16
N GLU A 69 -48.04 -12.63 -17.80
CA GLU A 69 -48.23 -13.92 -18.55
C GLU A 69 -48.56 -13.69 -20.04
N VAL A 70 -48.31 -14.60 -21.00
CA VAL A 70 -47.43 -15.79 -21.19
C VAL A 70 -47.48 -16.14 -22.70
N ASP A 71 -46.57 -17.00 -23.22
CA ASP A 71 -46.85 -18.05 -24.24
C ASP A 71 -45.53 -18.67 -24.77
N ILE A 72 -45.39 -19.91 -25.29
CA ILE A 72 -46.14 -21.20 -25.30
C ILE A 72 -45.16 -22.24 -25.93
N LYS A 73 -45.09 -23.58 -25.81
CA LYS A 73 -45.65 -24.80 -25.10
C LYS A 73 -44.46 -25.83 -25.13
N THR A 74 -44.42 -27.14 -24.80
CA THR A 74 -45.27 -28.26 -24.32
C THR A 74 -44.29 -29.31 -23.73
N GLY A 75 -44.61 -30.27 -22.85
CA GLY A 75 -45.81 -30.48 -22.03
C GLY A 75 -46.52 -31.85 -22.18
N ILE A 76 -46.68 -32.56 -21.04
CA ILE A 76 -47.95 -33.22 -20.59
C ILE A 76 -48.30 -34.63 -21.18
N LYS A 77 -48.82 -35.66 -20.46
CA LYS A 77 -48.99 -35.98 -19.01
C LYS A 77 -49.46 -37.45 -18.74
N ALA A 78 -49.16 -37.97 -17.54
CA ALA A 78 -50.03 -38.66 -16.55
C ALA A 78 -50.75 -40.04 -16.76
N ASN A 79 -50.78 -40.79 -15.63
CA ASN A 79 -51.85 -41.63 -15.02
C ASN A 79 -52.71 -42.61 -15.85
N ASN A 80 -52.85 -43.88 -15.39
CA ASN A 80 -54.01 -44.28 -14.54
C ASN A 80 -53.88 -45.69 -13.87
N THR A 81 -54.97 -46.17 -13.24
CA THR A 81 -54.99 -47.30 -12.27
C THR A 81 -55.75 -48.57 -12.74
N LYS A 82 -55.33 -49.75 -12.26
CA LYS A 82 -56.11 -51.01 -12.03
C LYS A 82 -57.13 -51.52 -13.09
N SER A 83 -56.76 -52.61 -13.77
CA SER A 83 -57.57 -53.86 -13.97
C SER A 83 -56.59 -54.96 -14.43
N LYS A 84 -56.54 -56.23 -13.97
CA LYS A 84 -57.48 -57.28 -13.50
C LYS A 84 -57.86 -58.25 -14.62
N GLU A 85 -57.56 -59.54 -14.38
CA GLU A 85 -57.95 -60.73 -15.16
C GLU A 85 -57.38 -60.92 -16.57
N GLY A 86 -57.38 -62.18 -17.01
CA GLY A 86 -56.89 -62.65 -18.31
C GLY A 86 -56.95 -64.19 -18.40
N LYS A 87 -56.91 -64.76 -19.61
CA LYS A 87 -56.82 -66.20 -19.88
C LYS A 87 -56.33 -66.48 -21.31
N LYS A 88 -55.54 -67.55 -21.45
CA LYS A 88 -55.75 -68.76 -22.30
C LYS A 88 -56.93 -68.75 -23.29
N THR A 89 -56.91 -69.44 -24.44
CA THR A 89 -56.16 -70.65 -24.89
C THR A 89 -55.97 -70.60 -26.42
N ASP A 90 -55.24 -71.45 -27.15
CA ASP A 90 -54.00 -72.29 -27.05
C ASP A 90 -53.90 -73.01 -28.46
N SER A 91 -52.78 -73.67 -28.84
CA SER A 91 -52.64 -74.66 -29.99
C SER A 91 -52.41 -74.14 -31.45
N MET A 92 -51.85 -74.92 -32.42
CA MET A 92 -51.45 -76.36 -32.45
C MET A 92 -50.34 -76.73 -33.51
N SER A 93 -49.93 -78.02 -33.49
CA SER A 93 -49.31 -78.90 -34.53
C SER A 93 -47.77 -78.98 -34.76
N GLU A 94 -47.16 -80.00 -34.12
CA GLU A 94 -46.21 -81.07 -34.58
C GLU A 94 -45.32 -80.87 -35.85
N LYS A 95 -44.06 -81.38 -35.94
CA LYS A 95 -43.55 -82.74 -35.59
C LYS A 95 -42.04 -82.83 -35.22
N THR A 96 -41.74 -83.87 -34.43
CA THR A 96 -40.50 -84.68 -34.17
C THR A 96 -39.20 -84.45 -34.98
N LEU A 97 -37.97 -84.73 -34.49
CA LEU A 97 -37.53 -85.64 -33.41
C LEU A 97 -36.12 -85.29 -32.80
N GLU A 98 -35.89 -85.65 -31.52
CA GLU A 98 -34.59 -85.91 -30.82
C GLU A 98 -33.53 -84.77 -30.63
N LYS A 99 -32.70 -84.73 -29.56
CA LYS A 99 -32.46 -85.67 -28.44
C LYS A 99 -31.99 -84.97 -27.13
N ASN A 100 -32.53 -85.42 -25.97
CA ASN A 100 -32.03 -85.32 -24.57
C ASN A 100 -31.65 -83.93 -23.95
N LYS A 101 -32.33 -83.40 -22.91
CA LYS A 101 -32.49 -83.80 -21.47
C LYS A 101 -31.41 -83.19 -20.54
N SER A 102 -31.69 -82.66 -19.32
CA SER A 102 -32.97 -82.50 -18.58
C SER A 102 -32.81 -81.66 -17.28
N GLU A 103 -33.80 -80.79 -16.96
CA GLU A 103 -34.41 -80.49 -15.62
C GLU A 103 -33.53 -80.10 -14.37
N ASN A 104 -33.98 -79.45 -13.27
CA ASN A 104 -35.30 -78.91 -12.81
C ASN A 104 -35.15 -77.83 -11.68
N LYS A 105 -36.21 -77.03 -11.39
CA LYS A 105 -36.57 -76.26 -10.14
C LYS A 105 -35.56 -75.21 -9.56
N LYS A 106 -35.90 -74.06 -8.93
CA LYS A 106 -37.12 -73.32 -8.47
C LYS A 106 -37.61 -73.55 -7.00
N ILE A 107 -37.98 -72.44 -6.30
CA ILE A 107 -38.72 -72.32 -4.99
C ILE A 107 -37.77 -72.44 -3.75
N GLU A 108 -37.90 -71.76 -2.57
CA GLU A 108 -39.03 -71.20 -1.78
C GLU A 108 -38.75 -69.82 -1.07
N LYS A 109 -39.81 -69.30 -0.43
CA LYS A 109 -40.10 -68.06 0.37
C LYS A 109 -39.20 -67.88 1.64
N ASP A 110 -39.19 -66.78 2.41
CA ASP A 110 -40.37 -66.10 2.99
C ASP A 110 -40.22 -64.66 3.57
N LYS A 111 -41.41 -64.10 3.89
CA LYS A 111 -41.82 -62.87 4.66
C LYS A 111 -40.77 -62.25 5.63
N LYS A 112 -40.53 -60.92 5.69
CA LYS A 112 -41.38 -59.69 5.86
C LYS A 112 -41.53 -59.25 7.34
N TYR A 113 -40.86 -58.17 7.75
CA TYR A 113 -41.45 -56.93 8.35
C TYR A 113 -40.38 -55.84 8.60
N ASP A 114 -40.82 -54.59 8.80
CA ASP A 114 -40.04 -53.35 8.95
C ASP A 114 -40.67 -52.47 10.06
N THR A 115 -39.88 -52.10 11.08
CA THR A 115 -40.20 -51.00 12.02
C THR A 115 -38.94 -50.45 12.74
N GLU A 116 -39.05 -49.20 13.19
CA GLU A 116 -38.23 -48.50 14.23
C GLU A 116 -36.79 -48.06 13.89
N ARG A 117 -36.70 -46.89 13.23
CA ARG A 117 -35.59 -45.95 13.48
C ARG A 117 -35.78 -45.25 14.83
N ASN A 118 -34.91 -45.50 15.80
CA ASN A 118 -34.21 -44.46 16.59
C ASN A 118 -33.46 -45.02 17.81
N LYS A 119 -32.15 -45.30 17.65
CA LYS A 119 -31.14 -45.26 18.73
C LYS A 119 -29.74 -45.34 18.11
N LEU A 120 -29.17 -44.21 17.71
CA LEU A 120 -27.71 -44.12 17.52
C LEU A 120 -27.06 -44.05 18.91
N LYS A 121 -26.39 -45.14 19.30
CA LYS A 121 -25.34 -45.17 20.32
C LYS A 121 -24.27 -46.17 19.90
N GLU A 122 -23.10 -46.05 20.50
CA GLU A 122 -21.90 -46.79 20.10
C GLU A 122 -22.14 -48.31 20.03
N GLN A 123 -21.98 -48.91 18.84
CA GLN A 123 -21.71 -50.33 18.73
C GLN A 123 -20.20 -50.54 18.65
N THR A 124 -19.64 -50.96 19.79
CA THR A 124 -18.38 -51.66 19.86
C THR A 124 -18.38 -52.86 18.91
N PHE A 125 -17.25 -53.10 18.23
CA PHE A 125 -17.03 -54.37 17.55
C PHE A 125 -16.86 -55.49 18.59
N ILE A 126 -17.96 -56.13 18.96
CA ILE A 126 -17.93 -57.39 19.72
C ILE A 126 -17.58 -58.50 18.75
N THR A 127 -16.29 -58.83 18.67
CA THR A 127 -15.83 -60.04 17.98
C THR A 127 -16.20 -61.26 18.83
N GLU A 128 -17.39 -61.83 18.63
CA GLU A 128 -17.77 -63.12 19.26
C GLU A 128 -17.01 -64.30 18.63
N THR A 129 -15.69 -64.36 18.84
CA THR A 129 -15.03 -65.66 18.94
C THR A 129 -15.48 -66.30 20.25
N ARG A 130 -16.29 -67.35 20.17
CA ARG A 130 -16.56 -68.23 21.32
C ARG A 130 -15.30 -69.02 21.67
N ASP A 131 -14.39 -68.38 22.39
CA ASP A 131 -13.35 -69.10 23.12
C ASP A 131 -14.05 -70.05 24.10
N ILE A 132 -13.90 -71.34 23.83
CA ILE A 132 -14.20 -72.39 24.79
C ILE A 132 -13.27 -72.10 25.97
N MET A 133 -13.84 -71.82 27.16
CA MET A 133 -13.06 -71.44 28.34
C MET A 133 -12.04 -72.54 28.70
N ARG A 134 -10.82 -72.42 28.16
CA ARG A 134 -9.68 -73.23 28.53
C ARG A 134 -9.38 -72.91 29.99
N THR A 135 -9.41 -73.93 30.84
CA THR A 135 -8.99 -73.80 32.23
C THR A 135 -7.53 -73.35 32.29
N PRO A 136 -7.20 -72.27 33.02
CA PRO A 136 -5.83 -71.92 33.37
C PRO A 136 -5.06 -73.14 33.89
N LYS A 137 -3.87 -73.42 33.35
CA LYS A 137 -3.04 -74.55 33.79
C LYS A 137 -1.75 -74.07 34.45
N GLU A 138 -1.23 -74.90 35.34
CA GLU A 138 0.12 -74.74 35.88
C GLU A 138 1.15 -75.17 34.83
N VAL A 139 2.22 -74.41 34.70
CA VAL A 139 3.35 -74.64 33.79
C VAL A 139 4.66 -74.48 34.55
N ASP A 140 5.65 -75.32 34.31
CA ASP A 140 6.95 -75.19 34.98
C ASP A 140 7.82 -74.12 34.30
N ALA A 141 8.34 -73.17 35.07
CA ALA A 141 9.41 -72.27 34.65
C ALA A 141 10.73 -72.68 35.33
N THR A 142 11.82 -72.76 34.56
CA THR A 142 13.17 -73.05 35.08
C THR A 142 13.71 -71.81 35.78
N ILE A 143 14.30 -71.96 36.98
CA ILE A 143 14.94 -70.85 37.68
C ILE A 143 16.39 -70.72 37.22
N VAL A 144 16.72 -69.59 36.61
CA VAL A 144 18.04 -69.33 35.99
C VAL A 144 19.00 -68.65 36.96
N GLU A 145 18.47 -67.87 37.92
CA GLU A 145 19.24 -67.22 38.97
C GLU A 145 18.37 -67.04 40.21
N PHE A 146 18.86 -67.44 41.39
CA PHE A 146 18.32 -67.03 42.69
C PHE A 146 19.43 -66.35 43.50
N LYS A 147 19.18 -65.12 43.95
CA LYS A 147 20.09 -64.38 44.83
C LYS A 147 19.36 -63.42 45.76
N ILE A 148 20.05 -63.03 46.81
CA ILE A 148 19.69 -61.89 47.65
C ILE A 148 20.66 -60.73 47.37
N VAL A 149 20.13 -59.51 47.31
CA VAL A 149 20.91 -58.27 47.12
C VAL A 149 20.49 -57.22 48.14
N ARG A 150 21.42 -56.38 48.60
CA ARG A 150 21.08 -55.21 49.43
C ARG A 150 20.34 -54.15 48.59
N ASP A 151 19.74 -53.17 49.25
CA ASP A 151 19.01 -52.09 48.58
C ASP A 151 19.88 -51.27 47.59
N ASN A 152 21.20 -51.23 47.82
CA ASN A 152 22.22 -50.68 46.90
C ASN A 152 22.46 -51.54 45.63
N ASN A 153 21.74 -52.65 45.43
CA ASN A 153 22.02 -53.74 44.49
C ASN A 153 23.39 -54.45 44.69
N GLU A 154 24.08 -54.21 45.80
CA GLU A 154 25.27 -54.96 46.19
C GLU A 154 24.94 -56.45 46.43
N ASN A 155 25.74 -57.35 45.85
CA ASN A 155 25.79 -58.75 46.28
C ASN A 155 26.40 -58.81 47.70
N PRO A 156 25.70 -59.31 48.72
CA PRO A 156 26.20 -59.32 50.09
C PRO A 156 27.28 -60.40 50.29
N THR A 157 28.54 -59.97 50.32
CA THR A 157 29.73 -60.82 50.51
C THR A 157 30.11 -61.05 51.98
N GLY A 158 29.20 -60.79 52.93
CA GLY A 158 29.53 -60.86 54.36
C GLY A 158 28.34 -60.65 55.30
N THR A 159 28.65 -60.44 56.58
CA THR A 159 27.70 -60.45 57.71
C THR A 159 26.60 -59.37 57.63
N PHE A 160 25.35 -59.78 57.82
CA PHE A 160 24.17 -58.91 57.88
C PHE A 160 23.95 -58.34 59.30
N ASN A 161 23.27 -57.21 59.42
CA ASN A 161 22.75 -56.72 60.70
C ASN A 161 21.49 -57.51 61.13
N PHE A 162 21.19 -57.58 62.42
CA PHE A 162 20.15 -58.47 62.99
C PHE A 162 18.74 -58.31 62.37
N TYR A 163 18.39 -57.10 61.93
CA TYR A 163 17.11 -56.78 61.28
C TYR A 163 17.27 -56.30 59.81
N GLU A 164 18.39 -56.65 59.16
CA GLU A 164 18.67 -56.21 57.78
C GLU A 164 17.61 -56.73 56.79
N ALA A 165 17.11 -55.82 55.95
CA ALA A 165 16.27 -56.13 54.81
C ALA A 165 17.13 -56.24 53.54
N PHE A 166 16.62 -56.96 52.55
CA PHE A 166 17.28 -57.19 51.27
C PHE A 166 16.23 -57.60 50.23
N LYS A 167 16.55 -57.47 48.94
CA LYS A 167 15.69 -57.95 47.86
C LYS A 167 16.06 -59.38 47.51
N ILE A 168 15.06 -60.26 47.45
CA ILE A 168 15.17 -61.52 46.72
C ILE A 168 15.04 -61.17 45.24
N LYS A 169 15.97 -61.63 44.40
CA LYS A 169 15.92 -61.49 42.94
C LYS A 169 15.98 -62.86 42.28
N ILE A 170 15.04 -63.10 41.37
CA ILE A 170 14.85 -64.36 40.66
C ILE A 170 14.82 -64.09 39.15
N LYS A 171 15.56 -64.89 38.38
CA LYS A 171 15.42 -65.01 36.93
C LYS A 171 14.73 -66.33 36.60
N TRP A 172 13.82 -66.32 35.64
CA TRP A 172 12.99 -67.46 35.28
C TRP A 172 12.86 -67.59 33.76
N ASP A 173 12.72 -68.82 33.28
CA ASP A 173 12.61 -69.15 31.86
C ASP A 173 11.49 -70.18 31.63
N ALA A 174 10.48 -69.80 30.84
CA ALA A 174 9.35 -70.63 30.43
C ALA A 174 9.40 -71.00 28.93
N SER A 175 10.51 -70.70 28.23
CA SER A 175 10.68 -70.88 26.78
C SER A 175 10.37 -72.30 26.31
N LYS A 176 10.60 -73.31 27.16
CA LYS A 176 10.34 -74.74 26.86
C LYS A 176 8.88 -75.06 26.51
N HIS A 177 7.92 -74.20 26.86
CA HIS A 177 6.50 -74.37 26.53
C HIS A 177 6.14 -73.82 25.14
N GLY A 178 6.99 -72.98 24.55
CA GLY A 178 6.82 -72.37 23.23
C GLY A 178 5.38 -71.89 22.97
N LYS A 179 4.81 -72.32 21.85
CA LYS A 179 3.46 -71.99 21.37
C LYS A 179 2.29 -72.48 22.26
N THR A 180 2.54 -73.17 23.38
CA THR A 180 1.47 -73.77 24.21
C THR A 180 0.99 -72.93 25.39
N LEU A 181 1.73 -71.87 25.72
CA LEU A 181 1.35 -70.86 26.72
C LEU A 181 0.13 -70.08 26.26
N LYS A 182 -0.78 -69.77 27.19
CA LYS A 182 -1.99 -68.97 26.98
C LYS A 182 -2.26 -68.03 28.14
N LYS A 183 -3.10 -67.02 27.90
CA LYS A 183 -3.64 -66.11 28.91
C LYS A 183 -4.21 -66.92 30.09
N GLY A 184 -3.75 -66.61 31.30
CA GLY A 184 -4.14 -67.31 32.53
C GLY A 184 -3.22 -68.47 32.94
N ASP A 185 -2.39 -69.03 32.05
CA ASP A 185 -1.40 -70.03 32.47
C ASP A 185 -0.43 -69.44 33.50
N PHE A 186 0.00 -70.25 34.48
CA PHE A 186 0.78 -69.74 35.61
C PHE A 186 1.89 -70.70 36.05
N PHE A 187 2.94 -70.16 36.68
CA PHE A 187 3.97 -70.95 37.36
C PHE A 187 4.09 -70.56 38.84
N LYS A 188 4.56 -71.48 39.68
CA LYS A 188 4.75 -71.27 41.12
C LYS A 188 6.21 -71.40 41.55
N ILE A 189 6.61 -70.62 42.55
CA ILE A 189 7.92 -70.69 43.21
C ILE A 189 7.72 -70.59 44.72
N LYS A 190 8.42 -71.44 45.49
CA LYS A 190 8.41 -71.39 46.96
C LYS A 190 9.66 -70.70 47.49
N ILE A 191 9.47 -69.69 48.35
CA ILE A 191 10.54 -69.03 49.09
C ILE A 191 10.71 -69.74 50.46
N PRO A 192 11.92 -70.19 50.83
CA PRO A 192 12.18 -70.93 52.07
C PRO A 192 11.74 -70.23 53.37
N GLU A 193 11.45 -71.00 54.42
CA GLU A 193 10.94 -70.49 55.70
C GLU A 193 11.94 -69.59 56.46
N GLU A 194 13.21 -69.62 56.06
CA GLU A 194 14.30 -68.77 56.56
C GLU A 194 14.17 -67.32 56.11
N PHE A 195 13.31 -67.04 55.14
CA PHE A 195 12.92 -65.69 54.73
C PHE A 195 11.60 -65.27 55.40
N ARG A 196 11.31 -63.97 55.35
CA ARG A 196 9.97 -63.47 55.59
C ARG A 196 9.62 -62.40 54.56
N LEU A 197 8.51 -62.60 53.85
CA LEU A 197 7.75 -61.49 53.31
C LEU A 197 7.02 -60.81 54.47
N ALA A 198 6.87 -59.49 54.37
CA ALA A 198 6.24 -58.69 55.42
C ALA A 198 4.71 -58.62 55.27
N HIS A 199 4.22 -58.80 54.04
CA HIS A 199 2.83 -58.85 53.59
C HIS A 199 2.78 -59.43 52.18
N LYS A 200 1.58 -59.63 51.63
CA LYS A 200 1.37 -60.02 50.23
C LYS A 200 1.90 -58.93 49.28
N ILE A 201 2.87 -59.27 48.43
CA ILE A 201 3.42 -58.38 47.38
C ILE A 201 2.79 -58.78 46.03
N GLU A 202 2.38 -57.81 45.22
CA GLU A 202 1.82 -58.09 43.88
C GLU A 202 2.12 -56.95 42.89
N PHE A 203 2.46 -57.30 41.65
CA PHE A 203 2.81 -56.35 40.58
C PHE A 203 2.78 -57.00 39.19
N ASP A 204 2.66 -56.17 38.14
CA ASP A 204 2.76 -56.62 36.76
C ASP A 204 4.22 -56.84 36.33
N LEU A 205 4.47 -57.92 35.59
CA LEU A 205 5.69 -58.13 34.83
C LEU A 205 5.55 -57.42 33.49
N LYS A 206 6.49 -56.52 33.15
CA LYS A 206 6.40 -55.68 31.94
C LYS A 206 7.55 -55.90 30.96
N THR A 207 7.26 -55.68 29.68
CA THR A 207 8.25 -55.66 28.60
C THR A 207 9.01 -54.33 28.57
N GLU A 208 10.08 -54.28 27.79
CA GLU A 208 10.85 -53.05 27.54
C GLU A 208 10.00 -51.95 26.86
N ASP A 209 9.04 -52.33 26.00
CA ASP A 209 8.06 -51.41 25.41
C ASP A 209 6.82 -51.16 26.29
N GLY A 210 6.85 -51.58 27.56
CA GLY A 210 5.86 -51.25 28.59
C GLY A 210 4.57 -52.07 28.57
N LYS A 211 4.42 -53.04 27.66
CA LYS A 211 3.30 -53.99 27.65
C LYS A 211 3.38 -54.87 28.90
N VAL A 212 2.22 -55.27 29.43
CA VAL A 212 2.16 -56.31 30.47
C VAL A 212 2.36 -57.67 29.81
N LEU A 213 3.18 -58.54 30.42
CA LEU A 213 3.37 -59.95 30.05
C LEU A 213 2.66 -60.91 31.01
N GLY A 214 2.46 -60.48 32.26
CA GLY A 214 1.81 -61.26 33.30
C GLY A 214 1.74 -60.50 34.62
N HIS A 215 1.16 -61.13 35.63
CA HIS A 215 0.98 -60.57 36.97
C HIS A 215 1.57 -61.52 38.01
N LEU A 216 2.39 -61.00 38.92
CA LEU A 216 3.04 -61.74 40.01
C LEU A 216 2.30 -61.46 41.33
N VAL A 217 2.06 -62.52 42.11
CA VAL A 217 1.58 -62.47 43.49
C VAL A 217 2.48 -63.32 44.38
N ALA A 218 3.11 -62.70 45.38
CA ALA A 218 3.91 -63.36 46.41
C ALA A 218 3.18 -63.26 47.76
N THR A 219 2.75 -64.40 48.32
CA THR A 219 1.93 -64.46 49.54
C THR A 219 2.77 -64.98 50.71
N PRO A 220 2.88 -64.27 51.85
CA PRO A 220 3.67 -64.71 53.00
C PRO A 220 3.06 -65.93 53.69
N ASN A 221 3.91 -66.87 54.09
CA ASN A 221 3.51 -68.07 54.83
C ASN A 221 3.66 -67.84 56.35
N THR A 222 2.79 -68.46 57.16
CA THR A 222 2.66 -68.18 58.61
C THR A 222 3.95 -68.40 59.41
N ASN A 223 4.76 -69.39 59.03
CA ASN A 223 6.00 -69.76 59.74
C ASN A 223 7.25 -69.06 59.17
N GLY A 224 7.09 -68.17 58.20
CA GLY A 224 8.14 -67.69 57.31
C GLY A 224 8.04 -68.31 55.91
N GLY A 225 8.77 -67.74 54.96
CA GLY A 225 8.68 -68.07 53.54
C GLY A 225 7.51 -67.39 52.83
N ALA A 226 7.32 -67.72 51.57
CA ALA A 226 6.22 -67.22 50.73
C ALA A 226 5.96 -68.14 49.54
N ASP A 227 4.69 -68.33 49.17
CA ASP A 227 4.30 -68.93 47.89
C ASP A 227 4.13 -67.81 46.83
N VAL A 228 4.92 -67.87 45.77
CA VAL A 228 4.90 -66.93 44.63
C VAL A 228 4.19 -67.59 43.45
N VAL A 229 3.26 -66.87 42.83
CA VAL A 229 2.54 -67.27 41.61
C VAL A 229 2.73 -66.19 40.55
N VAL A 230 3.13 -66.57 39.34
CA VAL A 230 3.19 -65.69 38.17
C VAL A 230 2.18 -66.18 37.14
N THR A 231 1.24 -65.32 36.77
CA THR A 231 0.14 -65.63 35.82
C THR A 231 0.33 -64.83 34.53
N PHE A 232 0.40 -65.49 33.38
CA PHE A 232 0.59 -64.85 32.07
C PHE A 232 -0.69 -64.18 31.56
N ASN A 233 -0.55 -63.10 30.78
CA ASN A 233 -1.66 -62.48 30.05
C ASN A 233 -1.64 -62.85 28.55
N GLU A 234 -2.42 -62.16 27.72
CA GLU A 234 -2.48 -62.36 26.27
C GLU A 234 -1.17 -62.14 25.49
N TYR A 235 -0.16 -61.50 26.09
CA TYR A 235 1.14 -61.28 25.44
C TYR A 235 1.79 -62.60 24.99
N VAL A 236 1.72 -63.65 25.82
CA VAL A 236 2.38 -64.94 25.51
C VAL A 236 1.77 -65.68 24.33
N GLU A 237 0.63 -65.23 23.80
CA GLU A 237 -0.06 -65.90 22.70
C GLU A 237 0.49 -65.53 21.31
N THR A 238 1.27 -64.44 21.23
CA THR A 238 1.92 -63.98 19.99
C THR A 238 3.44 -64.02 20.03
N HIS A 239 4.02 -64.43 21.17
CA HIS A 239 5.46 -64.43 21.41
C HIS A 239 5.96 -65.80 21.88
N GLU A 240 7.15 -66.19 21.45
CA GLU A 240 7.83 -67.41 21.92
C GLU A 240 9.05 -67.03 22.79
N ASN A 241 9.78 -68.01 23.33
CA ASN A 241 10.93 -67.78 24.22
C ASN A 241 10.62 -66.91 25.47
N ILE A 242 9.44 -67.13 26.07
CA ILE A 242 8.93 -66.38 27.22
C ILE A 242 9.83 -66.58 28.45
N LYS A 243 10.48 -65.50 28.88
CA LYS A 243 11.43 -65.47 30.01
C LYS A 243 11.41 -64.10 30.69
N GLY A 244 11.98 -64.02 31.89
CA GLY A 244 12.04 -62.74 32.61
C GLY A 244 12.78 -62.79 33.94
N GLU A 245 12.63 -61.70 34.69
CA GLU A 245 13.18 -61.58 36.04
C GLU A 245 12.27 -60.74 36.93
N PHE A 246 12.31 -60.98 38.22
CA PHE A 246 11.63 -60.15 39.20
C PHE A 246 12.44 -60.05 40.49
N SER A 247 12.15 -59.02 41.29
CA SER A 247 12.66 -58.88 42.64
C SER A 247 11.61 -58.28 43.57
N PHE A 248 11.71 -58.60 44.86
CA PHE A 248 10.86 -58.03 45.91
C PHE A 248 11.57 -57.98 47.26
N ASP A 249 11.18 -57.05 48.13
CA ASP A 249 11.82 -56.91 49.44
C ASP A 249 11.46 -58.08 50.37
N SER A 250 12.46 -58.54 51.10
CA SER A 250 12.38 -59.58 52.12
C SER A 250 13.27 -59.18 53.30
N ALA A 251 13.20 -59.96 54.37
CA ALA A 251 14.28 -60.06 55.35
C ALA A 251 14.49 -61.53 55.71
N PHE A 252 15.46 -61.84 56.56
CA PHE A 252 15.51 -63.14 57.21
C PHE A 252 14.43 -63.26 58.29
N ASN A 253 14.01 -64.50 58.50
CA ASN A 253 13.10 -64.89 59.57
C ASN A 253 13.89 -65.07 60.88
N VAL A 254 13.71 -64.14 61.81
CA VAL A 254 14.47 -64.10 63.07
C VAL A 254 14.22 -65.35 63.94
N SER A 255 13.09 -66.05 63.79
CA SER A 255 12.84 -67.32 64.50
C SER A 255 13.71 -68.49 64.01
N LYS A 256 14.35 -68.35 62.84
CA LYS A 256 15.24 -69.33 62.22
C LYS A 256 16.73 -69.03 62.46
N TYR A 257 17.05 -68.00 63.25
CA TYR A 257 18.43 -67.65 63.60
C TYR A 257 19.03 -68.64 64.62
N ILE A 258 20.11 -69.30 64.23
CA ILE A 258 20.91 -70.16 65.10
C ILE A 258 21.96 -69.29 65.80
N LYS A 259 21.85 -69.15 67.13
CA LYS A 259 22.77 -68.35 67.95
C LYS A 259 24.14 -69.04 68.12
N LYS A 260 25.22 -68.24 68.06
CA LYS A 260 26.60 -68.67 68.29
C LYS A 260 27.11 -68.31 69.69
N SER A 261 28.23 -68.92 70.08
CA SER A 261 28.92 -68.70 71.36
C SER A 261 29.46 -67.27 71.53
N ASP A 262 29.78 -66.57 70.44
CA ASP A 262 30.19 -65.17 70.40
C ASP A 262 29.00 -64.17 70.50
N GLY A 263 27.76 -64.68 70.61
CA GLY A 263 26.54 -63.87 70.65
C GLY A 263 26.04 -63.38 69.29
N SER A 264 26.74 -63.68 68.20
CA SER A 264 26.24 -63.53 66.83
C SER A 264 25.27 -64.65 66.45
N TYR A 265 24.74 -64.64 65.23
CA TYR A 265 23.83 -65.66 64.74
C TYR A 265 24.22 -66.10 63.33
N THR A 266 23.62 -67.20 62.88
CA THR A 266 23.72 -67.74 61.52
C THR A 266 22.35 -68.16 61.03
N ILE A 267 22.15 -68.10 59.72
CA ILE A 267 20.98 -68.69 59.04
C ILE A 267 21.44 -69.44 57.79
N SER A 268 20.78 -70.56 57.51
CA SER A 268 21.13 -71.47 56.40
C SER A 268 19.85 -71.94 55.74
N TYR A 269 19.75 -71.80 54.42
CA TYR A 269 18.58 -72.19 53.62
C TYR A 269 19.00 -72.93 52.37
N THR A 270 18.09 -73.74 51.81
CA THR A 270 18.28 -74.42 50.53
C THR A 270 17.24 -73.94 49.53
N PHE A 271 17.69 -73.56 48.33
CA PHE A 271 16.84 -73.19 47.20
C PHE A 271 17.35 -73.92 45.96
N ASP A 272 16.46 -74.57 45.21
CA ASP A 272 16.76 -75.34 44.00
C ASP A 272 17.99 -76.28 44.14
N GLY A 273 17.96 -77.11 45.19
CA GLY A 273 19.05 -78.04 45.54
C GLY A 273 20.33 -77.42 46.12
N LYS A 274 20.48 -76.09 46.10
CA LYS A 274 21.68 -75.38 46.55
C LYS A 274 21.51 -74.75 47.93
N THR A 275 22.42 -75.05 48.84
CA THR A 275 22.45 -74.47 50.20
C THR A 275 23.26 -73.17 50.25
N TYR A 276 22.75 -72.19 51.01
CA TYR A 276 23.33 -70.87 51.22
C TYR A 276 23.45 -70.60 52.72
N ASN A 277 24.57 -70.03 53.17
CA ASN A 277 24.85 -69.78 54.59
C ASN A 277 25.22 -68.31 54.82
N HIS A 278 24.61 -67.66 55.83
CA HIS A 278 24.82 -66.24 56.12
C HIS A 278 25.07 -65.98 57.60
N ASN A 279 26.08 -65.16 57.90
CA ASN A 279 26.35 -64.68 59.26
C ASN A 279 25.49 -63.43 59.56
N ILE A 280 25.00 -63.31 60.79
CA ILE A 280 24.18 -62.21 61.27
C ILE A 280 24.81 -61.64 62.55
N LYS A 281 24.95 -60.31 62.67
CA LYS A 281 25.47 -59.64 63.87
C LYS A 281 24.54 -59.84 65.08
N PRO A 282 25.06 -59.70 66.32
CA PRO A 282 24.22 -59.63 67.51
C PRO A 282 23.12 -58.56 67.39
N LYS A 283 22.01 -58.78 68.11
CA LYS A 283 20.93 -57.80 68.26
C LYS A 283 21.46 -56.56 68.99
N PRO A 284 21.21 -55.33 68.50
CA PRO A 284 21.72 -54.12 69.13
C PRO A 284 21.07 -53.87 70.49
N ASN A 285 21.87 -53.38 71.45
CA ASN A 285 21.35 -52.84 72.71
C ASN A 285 20.70 -51.47 72.49
N VAL A 286 19.70 -51.16 73.32
CA VAL A 286 19.05 -49.85 73.44
C VAL A 286 19.87 -48.96 74.38
N SER A 287 19.85 -47.65 74.15
CA SER A 287 20.52 -46.69 75.03
C SER A 287 19.83 -46.64 76.40
N ASN A 288 20.60 -46.80 77.49
CA ASN A 288 20.10 -46.67 78.86
C ASN A 288 19.43 -45.32 79.15
N ASN A 289 19.72 -44.28 78.35
CA ASN A 289 19.12 -42.95 78.47
C ASN A 289 17.89 -42.73 77.57
N GLU A 290 17.42 -43.74 76.84
CA GLU A 290 16.28 -43.61 75.92
C GLU A 290 14.97 -43.30 76.67
N VAL A 291 14.35 -42.17 76.33
CA VAL A 291 13.02 -41.78 76.82
C VAL A 291 11.93 -42.15 75.83
N PHE A 292 12.21 -41.95 74.54
CA PHE A 292 11.21 -41.98 73.49
C PHE A 292 11.82 -42.38 72.15
N VAL A 293 11.24 -43.39 71.53
CA VAL A 293 11.53 -43.79 70.15
C VAL A 293 10.26 -44.28 69.45
N LYS A 294 10.18 -44.06 68.14
CA LYS A 294 9.09 -44.46 67.26
C LYS A 294 9.64 -45.35 66.15
N TRP A 295 8.91 -46.40 65.79
CA TRP A 295 9.10 -47.10 64.51
C TRP A 295 7.78 -47.55 63.89
N ALA A 296 7.84 -48.00 62.64
CA ALA A 296 6.75 -48.66 61.95
C ALA A 296 6.96 -50.18 61.95
N ASN A 297 5.96 -50.94 62.34
CA ASN A 297 5.91 -52.39 62.14
C ASN A 297 5.31 -52.67 60.75
N LYS A 298 5.93 -53.59 60.00
CA LYS A 298 5.30 -54.14 58.78
C LYS A 298 4.25 -55.19 59.18
N THR A 299 3.12 -55.17 58.50
CA THR A 299 1.81 -55.73 58.90
C THR A 299 1.43 -56.87 57.96
N GLN A 300 1.10 -58.08 58.45
CA GLN A 300 1.02 -59.30 57.61
C GLN A 300 0.00 -59.22 56.45
N ASP A 301 -1.12 -58.51 56.64
CA ASP A 301 -2.15 -58.26 55.60
C ASP A 301 -2.03 -56.85 54.98
N GLY A 302 -0.90 -56.18 55.19
CA GLY A 302 -0.71 -54.73 55.22
C GLY A 302 -0.72 -53.96 53.90
N LEU A 303 -1.36 -54.44 52.83
CA LEU A 303 -1.42 -53.68 51.56
C LEU A 303 -2.02 -52.27 51.74
N ASN A 304 -2.91 -52.09 52.72
CA ASN A 304 -3.58 -50.81 53.04
C ASN A 304 -3.58 -50.45 54.55
N GLU A 305 -2.66 -51.01 55.36
CA GLU A 305 -2.53 -50.65 56.79
C GLU A 305 -1.06 -50.57 57.27
N ALA A 306 -0.72 -49.51 57.99
CA ALA A 306 0.56 -49.36 58.70
C ALA A 306 0.37 -49.53 60.22
N GLU A 307 1.17 -50.36 60.89
CA GLU A 307 1.26 -50.37 62.37
C GLU A 307 2.43 -49.49 62.84
N TRP A 308 2.19 -48.71 63.89
CA TRP A 308 3.15 -47.82 64.52
C TRP A 308 3.39 -48.26 65.96
N VAL A 309 4.62 -48.10 66.43
CA VAL A 309 5.03 -48.44 67.80
C VAL A 309 5.77 -47.27 68.42
N LEU A 310 5.38 -46.91 69.64
CA LEU A 310 6.10 -45.97 70.51
C LEU A 310 6.60 -46.71 71.74
N ARG A 311 7.92 -46.67 71.96
CA ARG A 311 8.54 -47.12 73.22
C ARG A 311 8.75 -45.93 74.14
N LEU A 312 8.27 -46.05 75.37
CA LEU A 312 8.20 -44.96 76.35
C LEU A 312 9.04 -45.31 77.59
N ASN A 313 9.82 -44.34 78.04
CA ASN A 313 10.60 -44.32 79.28
C ASN A 313 11.51 -45.54 79.50
N PHE A 314 12.26 -45.98 78.50
CA PHE A 314 13.25 -47.07 78.68
C PHE A 314 14.23 -46.75 79.81
N LYS A 315 14.64 -45.48 79.99
CA LYS A 315 15.50 -44.99 81.09
C LYS A 315 14.91 -45.08 82.51
N LYS A 316 13.63 -45.48 82.68
CA LYS A 316 12.90 -45.50 83.96
C LYS A 316 12.98 -44.17 84.73
N GLY A 317 12.97 -43.06 84.01
CA GLY A 317 12.95 -41.71 84.57
C GLY A 317 11.60 -41.34 85.20
N ILE A 318 11.53 -40.10 85.69
CA ILE A 318 10.35 -39.49 86.29
C ILE A 318 9.95 -38.28 85.45
N PHE A 319 8.71 -38.24 84.97
CA PHE A 319 8.19 -37.15 84.12
C PHE A 319 6.81 -36.68 84.55
N ALA A 320 6.60 -35.37 84.66
CA ALA A 320 5.32 -34.74 85.00
C ALA A 320 4.62 -34.13 83.77
N ASN A 321 3.29 -34.11 83.80
CA ASN A 321 2.43 -33.57 82.74
C ASN A 321 2.72 -34.20 81.36
N VAL A 322 2.87 -35.53 81.32
CA VAL A 322 3.19 -36.27 80.09
C VAL A 322 2.01 -36.26 79.14
N VAL A 323 2.23 -35.64 77.98
CA VAL A 323 1.36 -35.63 76.81
C VAL A 323 2.13 -36.20 75.63
N ILE A 324 1.51 -37.11 74.89
CA ILE A 324 2.08 -37.66 73.66
C ILE A 324 1.20 -37.16 72.50
N SER A 325 1.77 -36.49 71.51
CA SER A 325 1.07 -36.17 70.27
C SER A 325 1.69 -36.91 69.08
N ASP A 326 0.90 -37.18 68.04
CA ASP A 326 1.32 -37.99 66.88
C ASP A 326 0.58 -37.55 65.61
N GLU A 327 1.30 -37.37 64.50
CA GLU A 327 0.76 -36.76 63.27
C GLU A 327 1.22 -37.47 61.99
N LEU A 328 0.25 -37.95 61.21
CA LEU A 328 0.44 -38.51 59.87
C LEU A 328 0.75 -37.39 58.87
N THR A 329 1.81 -37.56 58.10
CA THR A 329 2.27 -36.67 57.02
C THR A 329 2.75 -37.51 55.83
N SER A 330 2.95 -36.89 54.66
CA SER A 330 3.72 -37.51 53.57
C SER A 330 5.01 -36.74 53.36
N GLU A 331 6.01 -37.38 52.74
CA GLU A 331 7.26 -36.71 52.38
C GLU A 331 7.05 -35.61 51.31
N THR A 332 5.95 -35.68 50.56
CA THR A 332 5.50 -34.69 49.56
C THR A 332 4.48 -33.68 50.11
N GLY A 333 4.16 -33.71 51.40
CA GLY A 333 3.24 -32.79 52.08
C GLY A 333 1.74 -33.06 51.88
N VAL A 334 1.31 -33.67 50.77
CA VAL A 334 -0.11 -34.00 50.50
C VAL A 334 -0.42 -35.45 50.89
N LEU A 335 -1.48 -35.66 51.68
CA LEU A 335 -1.98 -36.99 52.08
C LEU A 335 -3.36 -37.30 51.46
N PRO A 336 -3.55 -38.48 50.82
CA PRO A 336 -4.85 -38.95 50.35
C PRO A 336 -5.91 -39.04 51.47
N LEU A 337 -7.16 -38.63 51.18
CA LEU A 337 -8.24 -38.47 52.18
C LEU A 337 -8.59 -39.74 52.97
N ASN A 338 -8.30 -40.89 52.41
CA ASN A 338 -8.42 -42.22 53.01
C ASN A 338 -7.38 -42.50 54.11
N ILE A 339 -6.27 -41.75 54.19
CA ILE A 339 -5.23 -41.90 55.22
C ILE A 339 -5.64 -41.24 56.54
N LYS A 340 -5.78 -42.07 57.58
CA LYS A 340 -6.24 -41.75 58.93
C LYS A 340 -5.83 -42.83 59.94
N TYR A 341 -5.80 -42.51 61.23
CA TYR A 341 -5.66 -43.48 62.31
C TYR A 341 -6.88 -44.41 62.41
N LYS A 342 -6.67 -45.59 63.01
CA LYS A 342 -7.71 -46.57 63.34
C LYS A 342 -7.86 -46.68 64.87
N PRO A 343 -8.83 -45.98 65.50
CA PRO A 343 -8.91 -45.89 66.96
C PRO A 343 -9.02 -47.24 67.66
N ASP A 344 -9.80 -48.16 67.10
CA ASP A 344 -9.99 -49.56 67.54
C ASP A 344 -8.68 -50.35 67.73
N THR A 345 -7.61 -49.95 67.05
CA THR A 345 -6.30 -50.62 67.09
C THR A 345 -5.35 -50.12 68.17
N PHE A 346 -5.71 -49.04 68.89
CA PHE A 346 -4.86 -48.48 69.94
C PHE A 346 -4.78 -49.43 71.14
N ARG A 347 -3.54 -49.82 71.49
CA ARG A 347 -3.23 -50.69 72.62
C ARG A 347 -2.01 -50.19 73.38
N LEU A 348 -2.19 -49.89 74.67
CA LEU A 348 -1.15 -49.48 75.60
C LEU A 348 -0.77 -50.70 76.47
N LYS A 349 0.51 -50.93 76.77
CA LYS A 349 0.95 -51.99 77.70
C LYS A 349 2.09 -51.44 78.57
N GLN A 350 1.98 -51.59 79.88
CA GLN A 350 3.13 -51.46 80.78
C GLN A 350 4.05 -52.68 80.57
N VAL A 351 5.35 -52.49 80.59
CA VAL A 351 6.34 -53.50 80.21
C VAL A 351 7.61 -53.39 81.04
N GLU A 352 8.45 -54.42 80.96
CA GLU A 352 9.80 -54.42 81.53
C GLU A 352 10.77 -54.78 80.41
N PHE A 353 11.76 -53.92 80.13
CA PHE A 353 12.66 -54.10 78.99
C PHE A 353 13.97 -54.81 79.34
N ASN A 354 14.39 -55.74 78.47
CA ASN A 354 15.78 -56.20 78.43
C ASN A 354 16.70 -55.13 77.79
N SER A 355 18.02 -55.37 77.79
CA SER A 355 19.01 -54.42 77.24
C SER A 355 18.84 -54.14 75.74
N THR A 356 18.09 -54.97 75.00
CA THR A 356 17.80 -54.81 73.56
C THR A 356 16.39 -54.27 73.27
N GLY A 357 15.63 -53.89 74.30
CA GLY A 357 14.31 -53.28 74.17
C GLY A 357 13.14 -54.26 74.00
N ASP A 358 13.35 -55.57 74.20
CA ASP A 358 12.23 -56.52 74.23
C ASP A 358 11.50 -56.46 75.56
N ASP A 359 10.17 -56.57 75.49
CA ASP A 359 9.33 -56.77 76.66
C ASP A 359 9.53 -58.17 77.24
N ILE A 360 10.12 -58.24 78.43
CA ILE A 360 10.32 -59.46 79.22
C ILE A 360 9.33 -59.59 80.38
N SER A 361 8.29 -58.73 80.47
CA SER A 361 7.30 -58.82 81.54
C SER A 361 6.34 -60.00 81.38
N GLY A 362 6.28 -60.62 80.20
CA GLY A 362 5.27 -61.64 79.87
C GLY A 362 3.85 -61.13 80.15
N ASP A 363 3.04 -61.95 80.81
CA ASP A 363 1.64 -61.66 81.17
C ASP A 363 1.45 -60.80 82.42
N LYS A 364 2.54 -60.36 83.08
CA LYS A 364 2.53 -59.53 84.30
C LYS A 364 1.67 -58.26 84.18
N TYR A 365 1.62 -57.69 82.98
CA TYR A 365 0.84 -56.50 82.67
C TYR A 365 -0.09 -56.77 81.48
N LYS A 366 -1.39 -56.48 81.65
CA LYS A 366 -2.39 -56.63 80.58
C LYS A 366 -2.28 -55.49 79.57
N SER A 367 -2.65 -55.76 78.32
CA SER A 367 -2.74 -54.71 77.30
C SER A 367 -4.10 -54.01 77.35
N ILE A 368 -4.05 -52.69 77.47
CA ILE A 368 -5.16 -51.77 77.70
C ILE A 368 -5.64 -51.28 76.32
N LYS A 369 -6.91 -51.54 76.00
CA LYS A 369 -7.50 -51.25 74.68
C LYS A 369 -8.03 -49.82 74.58
N TYR A 370 -8.24 -49.34 73.35
CA TYR A 370 -8.78 -48.01 73.06
C TYR A 370 -10.02 -47.62 73.89
N GLU A 371 -10.94 -48.55 74.16
CA GLU A 371 -12.14 -48.29 74.96
C GLU A 371 -11.86 -47.73 76.37
N GLU A 372 -10.69 -48.01 76.94
CA GLU A 372 -10.23 -47.44 78.22
C GLU A 372 -9.37 -46.18 78.05
N LEU A 373 -8.83 -45.95 76.84
CA LEU A 373 -7.95 -44.83 76.51
C LEU A 373 -8.70 -43.64 75.88
N LYS A 374 -9.90 -43.85 75.33
CA LYS A 374 -10.66 -42.88 74.52
C LYS A 374 -10.99 -41.55 75.21
N ASN A 375 -11.07 -41.51 76.55
CA ASN A 375 -11.27 -40.27 77.30
C ASN A 375 -9.98 -39.42 77.40
N TYR A 376 -8.83 -40.05 77.14
CA TYR A 376 -7.49 -39.48 77.27
C TYR A 376 -6.83 -39.23 75.91
N ILE A 377 -7.28 -39.91 74.85
CA ILE A 377 -6.85 -39.75 73.46
C ILE A 377 -7.88 -38.92 72.70
N THR A 378 -7.51 -37.70 72.31
CA THR A 378 -8.29 -36.87 71.38
C THR A 378 -7.71 -36.95 69.97
N PHE A 379 -8.57 -36.96 68.95
CA PHE A 379 -8.19 -36.88 67.54
C PHE A 379 -8.58 -35.51 66.96
N ASP A 380 -7.90 -35.10 65.88
CA ASP A 380 -8.35 -33.98 65.06
C ASP A 380 -9.52 -34.38 64.14
N LYS A 381 -10.10 -33.39 63.45
CA LYS A 381 -11.26 -33.58 62.54
C LYS A 381 -11.01 -34.59 61.41
N ASP A 382 -9.77 -34.74 60.94
CA ASP A 382 -9.41 -35.62 59.82
C ASP A 382 -8.88 -36.99 60.30
N MET A 383 -8.80 -37.20 61.62
CA MET A 383 -8.20 -38.38 62.28
C MET A 383 -6.76 -38.66 61.82
N ARG A 384 -5.98 -37.62 61.55
CA ARG A 384 -4.56 -37.67 61.14
C ARG A 384 -3.60 -37.23 62.23
N LYS A 385 -4.11 -36.57 63.27
CA LYS A 385 -3.40 -36.19 64.49
C LYS A 385 -4.12 -36.74 65.71
N PHE A 386 -3.36 -37.23 66.69
CA PHE A 386 -3.89 -37.50 68.03
C PHE A 386 -3.06 -36.86 69.13
N THR A 387 -3.69 -36.67 70.29
CA THR A 387 -3.05 -36.23 71.53
C THR A 387 -3.54 -37.11 72.68
N PHE A 388 -2.61 -37.86 73.30
CA PHE A 388 -2.84 -38.72 74.45
C PHE A 388 -2.33 -38.06 75.73
N ARG A 389 -3.24 -37.76 76.66
CA ARG A 389 -2.96 -37.20 77.99
C ARG A 389 -2.54 -38.32 78.96
N MET A 390 -1.30 -38.78 78.83
CA MET A 390 -0.84 -39.95 79.56
C MET A 390 -0.75 -39.72 81.08
N SER A 391 -0.37 -38.52 81.54
CA SER A 391 -0.38 -38.22 82.99
C SER A 391 -1.76 -38.29 83.62
N ASP A 392 -2.80 -37.78 82.93
CA ASP A 392 -4.20 -37.86 83.39
C ASP A 392 -4.64 -39.33 83.49
N PHE A 393 -4.36 -40.12 82.44
CA PHE A 393 -4.64 -41.55 82.40
C PHE A 393 -3.94 -42.32 83.53
N LEU A 394 -2.66 -42.07 83.77
CA LEU A 394 -1.87 -42.73 84.83
C LEU A 394 -2.45 -42.42 86.23
N LYS A 395 -2.99 -41.22 86.42
CA LYS A 395 -3.63 -40.80 87.66
C LYS A 395 -4.99 -41.47 87.86
N ASP A 396 -5.90 -41.28 86.91
CA ASP A 396 -7.29 -41.74 87.01
C ASP A 396 -7.41 -43.27 87.09
N LYS A 397 -6.47 -44.00 86.47
CA LYS A 397 -6.41 -45.47 86.51
C LYS A 397 -5.52 -46.02 87.64
N GLY A 398 -4.98 -45.17 88.51
CA GLY A 398 -4.22 -45.59 89.70
C GLY A 398 -2.80 -46.12 89.45
N TYR A 399 -2.24 -45.92 88.26
CA TYR A 399 -0.84 -46.27 87.96
C TYR A 399 0.16 -45.30 88.60
N SER A 400 -0.27 -44.08 88.98
CA SER A 400 0.56 -43.08 89.64
C SER A 400 -0.30 -42.11 90.46
N THR A 401 0.02 -41.91 91.74
CA THR A 401 -0.80 -41.08 92.66
C THR A 401 -0.80 -39.59 92.31
N ASP A 402 0.28 -39.09 91.70
CA ASP A 402 0.43 -37.71 91.25
C ASP A 402 0.37 -37.56 89.72
N GLY A 403 0.08 -38.64 88.99
CA GLY A 403 0.04 -38.67 87.53
C GLY A 403 1.40 -38.64 86.84
N LYS A 404 2.54 -38.62 87.56
CA LYS A 404 3.85 -38.69 86.92
C LYS A 404 4.10 -40.07 86.31
N LEU A 405 4.70 -40.09 85.12
CA LEU A 405 5.31 -41.29 84.54
C LEU A 405 6.62 -41.55 85.30
N ASN A 406 6.54 -42.35 86.36
CA ASN A 406 7.62 -42.62 87.31
C ASN A 406 8.06 -44.08 87.22
N ALA A 407 9.34 -44.33 86.93
CA ALA A 407 10.04 -45.63 86.95
C ALA A 407 9.45 -46.78 86.08
N THR A 408 8.31 -46.56 85.44
CA THR A 408 7.60 -47.54 84.59
C THR A 408 7.92 -47.33 83.11
N GLN A 409 8.02 -48.43 82.38
CA GLN A 409 8.30 -48.49 80.95
C GLN A 409 7.03 -48.93 80.22
N TRP A 410 6.77 -48.40 79.02
CA TRP A 410 5.50 -48.64 78.31
C TRP A 410 5.71 -48.82 76.80
N TYR A 411 4.82 -49.60 76.19
CA TYR A 411 4.58 -49.61 74.75
C TYR A 411 3.19 -49.05 74.43
N LEU A 412 3.11 -48.20 73.41
CA LEU A 412 1.86 -47.82 72.75
C LEU A 412 1.93 -48.26 71.28
N PHE A 413 1.02 -49.13 70.86
CA PHE A 413 0.86 -49.57 69.47
C PHE A 413 -0.49 -49.11 68.92
N TYR A 414 -0.56 -48.80 67.63
CA TYR A 414 -1.77 -48.38 66.91
C TYR A 414 -1.53 -48.48 65.40
N LYS A 415 -2.60 -48.48 64.61
CA LYS A 415 -2.54 -48.48 63.15
C LYS A 415 -3.07 -47.20 62.53
N SER A 416 -2.62 -46.94 61.31
CA SER A 416 -3.30 -46.07 60.34
C SER A 416 -3.66 -46.87 59.09
N THR A 417 -4.64 -46.38 58.33
CA THR A 417 -4.78 -46.75 56.92
C THR A 417 -3.54 -46.31 56.13
N TYR A 418 -3.30 -47.00 55.02
CA TYR A 418 -2.16 -46.82 54.12
C TYR A 418 -2.63 -46.97 52.67
N GLU A 419 -1.83 -46.52 51.70
CA GLU A 419 -2.11 -46.62 50.27
C GLU A 419 -0.84 -47.08 49.55
N LYS A 420 -0.95 -48.12 48.72
CA LYS A 420 0.18 -48.81 48.08
C LYS A 420 1.09 -47.84 47.32
N GLY A 421 2.38 -47.83 47.65
CA GLY A 421 3.40 -46.94 47.06
C GLY A 421 3.50 -45.55 47.69
N LEU A 422 2.64 -45.20 48.65
CA LEU A 422 2.83 -44.00 49.47
C LEU A 422 4.05 -44.18 50.39
N LYS A 423 4.89 -43.17 50.54
CA LYS A 423 5.87 -43.11 51.63
C LYS A 423 5.28 -42.33 52.80
N LEU A 424 4.52 -43.04 53.64
CA LEU A 424 3.76 -42.46 54.75
C LEU A 424 4.70 -42.12 55.90
N LYS A 425 4.78 -40.85 56.26
CA LYS A 425 5.52 -40.37 57.44
C LYS A 425 4.58 -40.29 58.63
N ASN A 426 5.10 -40.60 59.80
CA ASN A 426 4.39 -40.31 61.05
C ASN A 426 5.39 -39.70 62.05
N LYS A 427 5.04 -38.54 62.62
CA LYS A 427 5.84 -37.78 63.58
C LYS A 427 5.16 -37.79 64.96
N ALA A 428 5.84 -38.33 65.95
CA ALA A 428 5.45 -38.25 67.35
C ALA A 428 6.21 -37.17 68.13
N GLU A 429 5.58 -36.59 69.14
CA GLU A 429 6.17 -35.76 70.20
C GLU A 429 5.85 -36.41 71.57
N PHE A 430 6.87 -36.70 72.36
CA PHE A 430 6.72 -36.88 73.81
C PHE A 430 7.00 -35.55 74.48
N LYS A 431 6.05 -35.04 75.28
CA LYS A 431 6.14 -33.74 75.94
C LYS A 431 5.86 -33.89 77.43
N SER A 432 6.77 -33.43 78.27
CA SER A 432 6.58 -33.33 79.72
C SER A 432 7.08 -31.98 80.24
N LYS A 433 7.07 -31.78 81.56
CA LYS A 433 7.69 -30.60 82.19
C LYS A 433 9.23 -30.59 82.06
N GLU A 434 9.84 -31.77 81.98
CA GLU A 434 11.28 -31.98 82.06
C GLU A 434 11.97 -32.09 80.69
N GLU A 435 11.29 -32.66 79.69
CA GLU A 435 11.86 -32.96 78.37
C GLU A 435 10.79 -32.86 77.27
N THR A 436 11.18 -32.51 76.05
CA THR A 436 10.32 -32.59 74.86
C THR A 436 11.10 -33.21 73.72
N ILE A 437 10.58 -34.30 73.15
CA ILE A 437 11.33 -35.20 72.27
C ILE A 437 10.47 -35.57 71.06
N GLU A 438 10.92 -35.16 69.88
CA GLU A 438 10.28 -35.53 68.61
C GLU A 438 10.93 -36.79 68.00
N ARG A 439 10.10 -37.66 67.40
CA ARG A 439 10.54 -38.88 66.70
C ARG A 439 9.67 -39.09 65.46
N SER A 440 10.29 -39.06 64.28
CA SER A 440 9.63 -39.46 63.03
C SER A 440 9.97 -40.90 62.69
N SER A 441 9.01 -41.62 62.09
CA SER A 441 9.24 -42.87 61.38
C SER A 441 8.45 -42.88 60.07
N TYR A 442 8.74 -43.86 59.21
CA TYR A 442 8.16 -43.98 57.88
C TYR A 442 7.66 -45.40 57.65
N TYR A 443 6.51 -45.53 57.01
CA TYR A 443 5.98 -46.78 56.49
C TYR A 443 5.86 -46.67 54.97
N GLN A 444 6.39 -47.66 54.28
CA GLN A 444 6.16 -47.92 52.87
C GLN A 444 5.99 -49.43 52.73
N SER A 445 4.96 -49.88 52.01
CA SER A 445 4.79 -51.28 51.69
C SER A 445 6.02 -51.76 50.93
N ALA A 446 6.66 -52.83 51.40
CA ALA A 446 7.63 -53.62 50.66
C ALA A 446 7.21 -53.75 49.19
N GLU A 447 8.12 -53.38 48.30
CA GLU A 447 7.86 -53.28 46.88
C GLU A 447 8.47 -54.48 46.15
N GLY A 448 8.08 -54.61 44.90
CA GLY A 448 8.76 -55.48 43.95
C GLY A 448 8.53 -54.99 42.53
N ASN A 449 9.43 -55.37 41.64
CA ASN A 449 9.27 -55.17 40.22
C ASN A 449 9.58 -56.46 39.47
N GLY A 450 9.22 -56.50 38.20
CA GLY A 450 9.72 -57.52 37.31
C GLY A 450 9.51 -57.16 35.87
N SER A 451 10.33 -57.77 35.03
CA SER A 451 10.28 -57.65 33.59
C SER A 451 10.22 -59.03 32.95
N GLY A 452 9.80 -59.06 31.69
CA GLY A 452 9.88 -60.25 30.87
C GLY A 452 9.69 -59.89 29.41
N GLY A 453 9.95 -60.84 28.53
CA GLY A 453 9.71 -60.68 27.11
C GLY A 453 9.69 -62.01 26.38
N GLY A 454 9.44 -61.91 25.08
CA GLY A 454 9.49 -63.02 24.13
C GLY A 454 9.57 -62.50 22.70
N ASP A 455 9.90 -63.39 21.79
CA ASP A 455 10.16 -63.06 20.39
C ASP A 455 8.86 -63.05 19.58
N LEU A 456 8.59 -61.97 18.84
CA LEU A 456 7.41 -61.83 17.97
C LEU A 456 7.41 -62.88 16.86
N THR A 457 6.32 -63.66 16.74
CA THR A 457 6.25 -64.75 15.75
C THR A 457 5.21 -64.52 14.64
N ASN A 458 5.68 -64.64 13.39
CA ASN A 458 4.89 -64.68 12.16
C ASN A 458 4.02 -63.42 11.92
N LYS A 459 4.61 -62.23 12.03
CA LYS A 459 3.95 -60.95 11.71
C LYS A 459 4.80 -60.10 10.78
N ILE A 460 4.16 -59.23 10.00
CA ILE A 460 4.80 -58.12 9.31
C ILE A 460 4.69 -56.86 10.18
N LYS A 461 5.82 -56.18 10.40
CA LYS A 461 5.89 -54.83 10.95
C LYS A 461 6.43 -53.87 9.90
N ILE A 462 5.64 -52.86 9.55
CA ILE A 462 6.05 -51.76 8.67
C ILE A 462 6.54 -50.59 9.52
N LYS A 463 7.68 -49.98 9.13
CA LYS A 463 8.11 -48.65 9.57
C LYS A 463 8.09 -47.71 8.37
N LYS A 464 7.27 -46.65 8.42
CA LYS A 464 7.07 -45.69 7.32
C LYS A 464 7.70 -44.35 7.64
N VAL A 465 8.56 -43.86 6.75
CA VAL A 465 9.40 -42.67 6.99
C VAL A 465 9.50 -41.77 5.75
N ASP A 466 9.94 -40.53 5.97
CA ASP A 466 10.31 -39.58 4.91
C ASP A 466 11.54 -40.12 4.14
N SER A 467 11.57 -39.99 2.82
CA SER A 467 12.69 -40.48 2.00
C SER A 467 14.00 -39.78 2.31
N ASP A 468 13.90 -38.49 2.64
CA ASP A 468 15.02 -37.56 2.75
C ASP A 468 15.46 -37.40 4.22
N ASN A 469 14.62 -37.86 5.16
CA ASN A 469 14.93 -37.99 6.58
C ASN A 469 14.29 -39.26 7.17
N THR A 470 15.05 -40.34 7.27
CA THR A 470 14.55 -41.64 7.77
C THR A 470 14.21 -41.67 9.27
N ASP A 471 14.55 -40.63 10.03
CA ASP A 471 14.20 -40.51 11.44
C ASP A 471 12.85 -39.79 11.63
N LYS A 472 12.27 -39.23 10.55
CA LYS A 472 10.94 -38.64 10.54
C LYS A 472 9.89 -39.70 10.17
N PRO A 473 9.06 -40.17 11.13
CA PRO A 473 7.98 -41.12 10.84
C PRO A 473 6.83 -40.46 10.10
N LEU A 474 6.09 -41.25 9.30
CA LEU A 474 4.89 -40.79 8.61
C LEU A 474 3.66 -41.63 8.99
N ALA A 475 2.74 -40.98 9.70
CA ALA A 475 1.43 -41.53 10.06
C ALA A 475 0.45 -41.59 8.87
N ASN A 476 -0.60 -42.39 9.02
CA ASN A 476 -1.75 -42.50 8.11
C ASN A 476 -1.45 -43.06 6.69
N ALA A 477 -0.26 -43.63 6.44
CA ALA A 477 -0.03 -44.42 5.24
C ALA A 477 -0.89 -45.69 5.29
N LYS A 478 -1.59 -46.03 4.21
CA LYS A 478 -2.51 -47.19 4.17
C LYS A 478 -1.91 -48.29 3.30
N PHE A 479 -1.68 -49.45 3.89
CA PHE A 479 -1.08 -50.60 3.22
C PHE A 479 -2.08 -51.74 3.04
N LYS A 480 -2.04 -52.34 1.85
CA LYS A 480 -2.69 -53.60 1.53
C LYS A 480 -1.63 -54.69 1.44
N ILE A 481 -1.78 -55.74 2.23
CA ILE A 481 -0.91 -56.92 2.24
C ILE A 481 -1.69 -58.10 1.66
N ILE A 482 -1.07 -58.87 0.77
CA ILE A 482 -1.69 -59.99 0.05
C ILE A 482 -0.77 -61.21 0.15
N LYS A 483 -1.33 -62.43 0.30
CA LYS A 483 -0.53 -63.66 0.22
C LYS A 483 -0.26 -64.05 -1.23
N LYS A 484 1.00 -64.32 -1.59
CA LYS A 484 1.38 -64.74 -2.94
C LYS A 484 0.79 -66.13 -3.23
N GLY A 485 -0.06 -66.21 -4.25
CA GLY A 485 -0.82 -67.43 -4.60
C GLY A 485 -2.18 -67.59 -3.91
N ASP A 486 -2.54 -66.74 -2.94
CA ASP A 486 -3.89 -66.66 -2.34
C ASP A 486 -4.31 -65.19 -2.21
N THR A 487 -4.74 -64.62 -3.34
CA THR A 487 -5.19 -63.21 -3.42
C THR A 487 -6.56 -62.96 -2.80
N SER A 488 -7.23 -64.00 -2.29
CA SER A 488 -8.49 -63.85 -1.55
C SER A 488 -8.28 -63.24 -0.16
N LYS A 489 -7.08 -63.41 0.41
CA LYS A 489 -6.72 -62.92 1.73
C LYS A 489 -5.97 -61.61 1.64
N VAL A 490 -6.57 -60.58 2.23
CA VAL A 490 -6.10 -59.20 2.18
C VAL A 490 -6.11 -58.64 3.60
N TRP A 491 -4.97 -58.17 4.07
CA TRP A 491 -4.84 -57.44 5.32
C TRP A 491 -4.64 -55.96 5.02
N ASN A 492 -5.48 -55.10 5.57
CA ASN A 492 -5.36 -53.65 5.43
C ASN A 492 -4.90 -53.06 6.76
N ILE A 493 -3.77 -52.35 6.76
CA ILE A 493 -3.18 -51.73 7.96
C ILE A 493 -2.81 -50.28 7.69
N VAL A 494 -2.82 -49.45 8.74
CA VAL A 494 -2.58 -48.01 8.65
C VAL A 494 -1.49 -47.63 9.66
N THR A 495 -0.57 -46.73 9.29
CA THR A 495 0.52 -46.34 10.20
C THR A 495 0.06 -45.37 11.29
N ASP A 496 0.53 -45.63 12.52
CA ASP A 496 0.25 -44.82 13.69
C ASP A 496 1.05 -43.51 13.74
N ALA A 497 0.95 -42.75 14.84
CA ALA A 497 1.72 -41.52 15.05
C ALA A 497 3.25 -41.71 15.08
N LYS A 498 3.75 -42.94 15.26
CA LYS A 498 5.18 -43.31 15.17
C LYS A 498 5.56 -43.82 13.78
N GLY A 499 4.64 -43.80 12.82
CA GLY A 499 4.85 -44.34 11.47
C GLY A 499 4.89 -45.87 11.44
N GLU A 500 4.42 -46.56 12.47
CA GLU A 500 4.46 -48.02 12.56
C GLU A 500 3.10 -48.65 12.27
N ALA A 501 3.10 -49.81 11.63
CA ALA A 501 1.91 -50.65 11.45
C ALA A 501 2.28 -52.13 11.57
N GLU A 502 1.42 -52.93 12.20
CA GLU A 502 1.64 -54.37 12.44
C GLU A 502 0.43 -55.20 12.00
N THR A 503 0.67 -56.41 11.49
CA THR A 503 -0.40 -57.35 11.12
C THR A 503 -0.88 -58.18 12.32
N GLU A 504 -2.01 -58.86 12.13
CA GLU A 504 -2.31 -60.10 12.85
C GLU A 504 -1.31 -61.22 12.50
N ARG A 505 -1.39 -62.38 13.16
CA ARG A 505 -0.48 -63.51 12.89
C ARG A 505 -0.76 -64.08 11.50
N LEU A 506 0.26 -64.07 10.65
CA LEU A 506 0.20 -64.60 9.29
C LEU A 506 0.63 -66.07 9.24
N SER A 507 0.12 -66.79 8.23
CA SER A 507 0.64 -68.12 7.88
C SER A 507 2.03 -68.00 7.24
N GLN A 508 2.87 -69.04 7.36
CA GLN A 508 4.15 -69.08 6.64
C GLN A 508 3.94 -68.97 5.10
N GLY A 509 4.87 -68.30 4.42
CA GLY A 509 4.84 -68.16 2.95
C GLY A 509 5.31 -66.78 2.47
N ASP A 510 5.22 -66.56 1.17
CA ASP A 510 5.55 -65.30 0.52
C ASP A 510 4.32 -64.37 0.43
N TYR A 511 4.54 -63.07 0.63
CA TYR A 511 3.52 -62.03 0.67
C TYR A 511 4.00 -60.80 -0.12
N GLU A 512 3.07 -59.92 -0.48
CA GLU A 512 3.36 -58.64 -1.13
C GLU A 512 2.66 -57.50 -0.35
N ILE A 513 3.44 -56.47 -0.03
CA ILE A 513 2.99 -55.23 0.62
C ILE A 513 2.82 -54.16 -0.46
N ILE A 514 1.66 -53.51 -0.51
CA ILE A 514 1.33 -52.47 -1.49
C ILE A 514 0.87 -51.23 -0.74
N GLU A 515 1.46 -50.06 -1.02
CA GLU A 515 0.88 -48.80 -0.53
C GLU A 515 -0.36 -48.45 -1.35
N THR A 516 -1.49 -48.23 -0.68
CA THR A 516 -2.76 -47.86 -1.32
C THR A 516 -3.08 -46.38 -1.21
N ASP A 517 -2.58 -45.74 -0.16
CA ASP A 517 -2.75 -44.31 0.09
C ASP A 517 -1.54 -43.78 0.86
N ALA A 518 -1.06 -42.59 0.46
CA ALA A 518 0.14 -41.98 1.01
C ALA A 518 -0.19 -41.04 2.18
N PRO A 519 0.78 -40.79 3.09
CA PRO A 519 0.70 -39.68 4.04
C PRO A 519 0.49 -38.34 3.30
N LEU A 520 -0.32 -37.46 3.89
CA LEU A 520 -0.62 -36.14 3.31
C LEU A 520 0.67 -35.35 3.00
N GLY A 521 0.80 -34.88 1.76
CA GLY A 521 1.99 -34.17 1.27
C GLY A 521 3.13 -35.08 0.78
N TYR A 522 2.87 -36.38 0.56
CA TYR A 522 3.82 -37.32 -0.02
C TYR A 522 3.24 -38.01 -1.26
N MET A 523 4.12 -38.32 -2.22
CA MET A 523 3.79 -39.16 -3.37
C MET A 523 3.69 -40.63 -2.93
N ARG A 524 2.70 -41.37 -3.44
CA ARG A 524 2.53 -42.81 -3.19
C ARG A 524 3.57 -43.63 -3.95
N ASP A 525 4.10 -44.69 -3.35
CA ASP A 525 4.90 -45.69 -4.08
C ASP A 525 4.01 -46.89 -4.46
N ASP A 526 3.63 -46.95 -5.74
CA ASP A 526 2.77 -48.01 -6.29
C ASP A 526 3.48 -49.37 -6.39
N LYS A 527 4.79 -49.45 -6.12
CA LYS A 527 5.59 -50.65 -6.30
C LYS A 527 5.31 -51.70 -5.21
N PRO A 528 4.84 -52.92 -5.54
CA PRO A 528 4.69 -53.99 -4.57
C PRO A 528 6.04 -54.41 -3.99
N ILE A 529 6.11 -54.50 -2.66
CA ILE A 529 7.30 -54.93 -1.91
C ILE A 529 7.11 -56.40 -1.50
N PRO A 530 7.88 -57.34 -2.06
CA PRO A 530 7.79 -58.74 -1.69
C PRO A 530 8.41 -58.96 -0.30
N VAL A 531 7.75 -59.74 0.55
CA VAL A 531 8.25 -60.10 1.87
C VAL A 531 7.93 -61.55 2.20
N LYS A 532 8.80 -62.24 2.96
CA LYS A 532 8.66 -63.67 3.28
C LYS A 532 8.46 -63.85 4.77
N ILE A 533 7.36 -64.49 5.13
CA ILE A 533 7.08 -64.92 6.51
C ILE A 533 7.66 -66.32 6.71
N ILE A 534 8.61 -66.41 7.64
CA ILE A 534 9.23 -67.65 8.11
C ILE A 534 8.68 -67.91 9.52
N ASP A 535 8.33 -69.17 9.83
CA ASP A 535 7.78 -69.51 11.14
C ASP A 535 8.82 -69.28 12.24
N GLY A 536 8.41 -68.63 13.33
CA GLY A 536 9.30 -68.27 14.44
C GLY A 536 10.18 -67.03 14.20
N GLN A 537 10.01 -66.31 13.08
CA GLN A 537 10.76 -65.07 12.82
C GLN A 537 9.84 -63.84 12.74
N ALA A 538 10.38 -62.68 13.13
CA ALA A 538 9.75 -61.38 12.98
C ALA A 538 10.17 -60.73 11.65
N THR A 539 9.20 -60.30 10.84
CA THR A 539 9.46 -59.68 9.53
C THR A 539 9.26 -58.17 9.61
N ILE A 540 10.34 -57.40 9.62
CA ILE A 540 10.31 -55.93 9.66
C ILE A 540 10.62 -55.36 8.27
N THR A 541 9.92 -54.30 7.85
CA THR A 541 10.14 -53.65 6.55
C THR A 541 10.03 -52.14 6.66
N THR A 542 11.08 -51.42 6.24
CA THR A 542 11.08 -49.95 6.19
C THR A 542 10.66 -49.47 4.81
N ILE A 543 9.63 -48.62 4.73
CA ILE A 543 9.06 -48.08 3.50
C ILE A 543 9.21 -46.54 3.53
N LYS A 544 9.56 -45.93 2.39
CA LYS A 544 9.89 -44.51 2.29
C LYS A 544 9.09 -43.82 1.19
N ASN A 545 8.64 -42.59 1.42
CA ASN A 545 8.03 -41.77 0.37
C ASN A 545 8.72 -40.42 0.24
N LYS A 546 8.78 -39.92 -1.00
CA LYS A 546 9.18 -38.55 -1.32
C LYS A 546 8.02 -37.60 -1.10
N LYS A 547 8.32 -36.38 -0.65
CA LYS A 547 7.34 -35.29 -0.57
C LYS A 547 6.75 -34.97 -1.94
N THR A 548 5.49 -34.54 -1.97
CA THR A 548 4.89 -33.88 -3.13
C THR A 548 5.52 -32.50 -3.32
N LYS A 549 5.77 -32.14 -4.58
CA LYS A 549 6.41 -30.88 -4.97
C LYS A 549 5.55 -30.12 -5.97
N ILE A 550 5.52 -28.80 -5.83
CA ILE A 550 4.81 -27.89 -6.73
C ILE A 550 5.75 -26.84 -7.36
N GLU A 551 5.22 -26.21 -8.39
CA GLU A 551 5.78 -25.09 -9.14
C GLU A 551 4.85 -23.88 -8.93
N ILE A 552 5.39 -22.71 -8.58
CA ILE A 552 4.62 -21.45 -8.57
C ILE A 552 5.09 -20.60 -9.75
N LYS A 553 4.21 -20.36 -10.74
CA LYS A 553 4.53 -19.60 -11.95
C LYS A 553 4.26 -18.12 -11.74
N VAL A 554 5.11 -17.26 -12.31
CA VAL A 554 4.92 -15.81 -12.32
C VAL A 554 5.04 -15.28 -13.74
N THR A 555 4.08 -14.44 -14.12
CA THR A 555 4.07 -13.70 -15.37
C THR A 555 4.01 -12.21 -15.09
N LYS A 556 4.67 -11.39 -15.90
CA LYS A 556 4.69 -9.92 -15.77
C LYS A 556 4.16 -9.27 -17.04
N VAL A 557 3.29 -8.28 -16.86
CA VAL A 557 2.71 -7.44 -17.90
C VAL A 557 3.03 -5.97 -17.62
N TRP A 558 3.21 -5.19 -18.69
CA TRP A 558 3.52 -3.76 -18.64
C TRP A 558 2.41 -2.98 -19.35
N GLU A 559 1.82 -2.01 -18.65
CA GLU A 559 0.78 -1.12 -19.15
C GLU A 559 1.35 0.30 -19.25
N ASP A 560 2.28 0.47 -20.19
CA ASP A 560 3.13 1.65 -20.39
C ASP A 560 3.17 2.12 -21.87
N LYS A 561 2.20 1.65 -22.67
CA LYS A 561 2.12 1.81 -24.14
C LYS A 561 3.43 1.44 -24.85
N ASP A 562 3.85 0.19 -24.70
CA ASP A 562 5.08 -0.37 -25.30
C ASP A 562 6.34 0.45 -24.94
N ASN A 563 6.44 0.85 -23.67
CA ASN A 563 7.53 1.66 -23.11
C ASN A 563 7.71 3.01 -23.84
N GLN A 564 6.60 3.73 -24.10
CA GLN A 564 6.60 4.99 -24.86
C GLN A 564 7.63 6.02 -24.36
N ASP A 565 7.82 6.10 -23.04
CA ASP A 565 8.69 7.07 -22.37
C ASP A 565 10.11 6.55 -22.06
N GLY A 566 10.43 5.30 -22.44
CA GLY A 566 11.75 4.70 -22.19
C GLY A 566 12.10 4.53 -20.70
N LYS A 567 11.10 4.27 -19.85
CA LYS A 567 11.24 4.18 -18.38
C LYS A 567 11.09 2.79 -17.79
N ARG A 568 10.63 1.81 -18.56
CA ARG A 568 10.58 0.39 -18.15
C ARG A 568 12.02 -0.08 -17.86
N PRO A 569 12.29 -0.72 -16.70
CA PRO A 569 13.60 -1.30 -16.43
C PRO A 569 13.82 -2.57 -17.26
N GLU A 570 15.08 -2.99 -17.40
CA GLU A 570 15.46 -4.25 -18.09
C GLU A 570 15.05 -5.50 -17.30
N SER A 571 14.90 -5.38 -15.98
CA SER A 571 14.52 -6.46 -15.08
C SER A 571 13.66 -5.99 -13.90
N ILE A 572 12.99 -6.94 -13.24
CA ILE A 572 12.36 -6.80 -11.93
C ILE A 572 12.74 -7.99 -11.04
N THR A 573 12.71 -7.81 -9.72
CA THR A 573 12.85 -8.88 -8.74
C THR A 573 11.50 -9.20 -8.11
N VAL A 574 11.15 -10.48 -8.08
CA VAL A 574 9.98 -11.02 -7.37
C VAL A 574 10.46 -11.86 -6.18
N LYS A 575 9.89 -11.66 -5.00
CA LYS A 575 10.16 -12.45 -3.78
C LYS A 575 9.03 -13.45 -3.55
N LEU A 576 9.36 -14.68 -3.16
CA LEU A 576 8.39 -15.68 -2.75
C LEU A 576 8.19 -15.65 -1.21
N PHE A 577 6.94 -15.71 -0.79
CA PHE A 577 6.50 -15.83 0.60
C PHE A 577 5.76 -17.15 0.82
N ALA A 578 5.88 -17.73 2.01
CA ALA A 578 5.23 -18.97 2.41
C ALA A 578 4.54 -18.79 3.78
N ASN A 579 3.22 -18.97 3.82
CA ASN A 579 2.34 -18.65 4.95
C ASN A 579 2.55 -17.22 5.47
N GLY A 580 2.67 -16.25 4.56
CA GLY A 580 2.93 -14.84 4.87
C GLY A 580 4.33 -14.52 5.42
N GLN A 581 5.27 -15.46 5.42
CA GLN A 581 6.66 -15.23 5.82
C GLN A 581 7.59 -15.21 4.59
N PRO A 582 8.57 -14.29 4.52
CA PRO A 582 9.49 -14.21 3.38
C PRO A 582 10.38 -15.47 3.30
N THR A 583 10.59 -15.97 2.09
CA THR A 583 11.56 -17.04 1.82
C THR A 583 12.88 -16.45 1.31
N ASN A 584 13.92 -17.29 1.19
CA ASN A 584 15.17 -16.94 0.53
C ASN A 584 15.14 -17.11 -1.01
N LYS A 585 13.96 -17.33 -1.61
CA LYS A 585 13.80 -17.50 -3.06
C LYS A 585 13.36 -16.17 -3.69
N THR A 586 14.15 -15.71 -4.66
CA THR A 586 13.80 -14.63 -5.58
C THR A 586 13.75 -15.13 -7.02
N LEU A 587 13.01 -14.43 -7.87
CA LEU A 587 12.87 -14.69 -9.30
C LEU A 587 13.05 -13.37 -10.06
N THR A 588 14.02 -13.32 -10.97
CA THR A 588 14.25 -12.15 -11.82
C THR A 588 13.49 -12.32 -13.14
N LEU A 589 12.58 -11.40 -13.44
CA LEU A 589 11.87 -11.38 -14.73
C LEU A 589 12.49 -10.30 -15.62
N THR A 590 12.71 -10.64 -16.90
CA THR A 590 13.42 -9.79 -17.88
C THR A 590 12.75 -9.88 -19.24
N LYS A 591 13.18 -9.05 -20.20
CA LYS A 591 12.76 -9.19 -21.59
C LYS A 591 13.19 -10.52 -22.22
N GLU A 592 14.33 -11.09 -21.79
CA GLU A 592 14.91 -12.31 -22.35
C GLU A 592 14.12 -13.56 -21.98
N ASN A 593 13.63 -13.67 -20.74
CA ASN A 593 12.70 -14.74 -20.32
C ASN A 593 11.23 -14.45 -20.70
N GLY A 594 11.00 -13.48 -21.59
CA GLY A 594 9.66 -13.11 -22.05
C GLY A 594 8.75 -12.59 -20.93
N TRP A 595 9.34 -12.04 -19.87
CA TRP A 595 8.67 -11.61 -18.63
C TRP A 595 7.94 -12.74 -17.90
N LYS A 596 8.51 -13.95 -17.89
CA LYS A 596 7.95 -15.16 -17.25
C LYS A 596 9.01 -15.99 -16.54
N GLY A 597 8.59 -16.71 -15.50
CA GLY A 597 9.43 -17.69 -14.79
C GLY A 597 8.64 -18.45 -13.72
N SER A 598 9.34 -19.28 -12.96
CA SER A 598 8.75 -20.13 -11.93
C SER A 598 9.62 -20.20 -10.66
N PHE A 599 8.98 -20.56 -9.55
CA PHE A 599 9.64 -21.03 -8.34
C PHE A 599 9.42 -22.54 -8.22
N ASP A 600 10.46 -23.31 -8.56
CA ASP A 600 10.37 -24.78 -8.61
C ASP A 600 10.69 -25.45 -7.26
N ASN A 601 10.34 -26.74 -7.18
CA ASN A 601 10.72 -27.67 -6.11
C ASN A 601 10.24 -27.24 -4.72
N LEU A 602 9.08 -26.59 -4.66
CA LEU A 602 8.43 -26.12 -3.43
C LEU A 602 7.68 -27.26 -2.74
N ASP A 603 7.72 -27.32 -1.41
CA ASP A 603 6.91 -28.27 -0.64
C ASP A 603 5.44 -27.81 -0.67
N GLU A 604 4.51 -28.67 -1.09
CA GLU A 604 3.08 -28.30 -1.07
C GLU A 604 2.51 -28.25 0.36
N TYR A 605 3.07 -29.07 1.27
CA TYR A 605 2.63 -29.20 2.65
C TYR A 605 3.80 -29.05 3.63
N LYS A 606 3.54 -28.34 4.74
CA LYS A 606 4.42 -28.28 5.91
C LYS A 606 3.64 -28.70 7.15
N ASP A 607 4.21 -29.63 7.91
CA ASP A 607 3.69 -30.10 9.19
C ASP A 607 2.19 -30.49 9.16
N GLY A 608 1.78 -31.13 8.06
CA GLY A 608 0.40 -31.60 7.82
C GLY A 608 -0.58 -30.55 7.28
N LYS A 609 -0.13 -29.30 7.03
CA LYS A 609 -0.94 -28.21 6.49
C LYS A 609 -0.45 -27.81 5.10
N LYS A 610 -1.38 -27.50 4.18
CA LYS A 610 -1.03 -26.94 2.86
C LYS A 610 -0.34 -25.58 3.06
N ILE A 611 0.71 -25.30 2.29
CA ILE A 611 1.41 -24.01 2.35
C ILE A 611 0.66 -23.00 1.49
N ASP A 612 0.31 -21.87 2.09
CA ASP A 612 -0.19 -20.71 1.36
C ASP A 612 1.01 -19.96 0.75
N TYR A 613 1.10 -19.90 -0.58
CA TYR A 613 2.19 -19.23 -1.29
C TYR A 613 1.72 -17.89 -1.84
N SER A 614 2.52 -16.84 -1.63
CA SER A 614 2.27 -15.50 -2.19
C SER A 614 3.57 -14.87 -2.69
N ILE A 615 3.48 -13.77 -3.44
CA ILE A 615 4.63 -13.06 -3.99
C ILE A 615 4.58 -11.55 -3.69
N GLU A 616 5.75 -10.94 -3.67
CA GLU A 616 5.96 -9.48 -3.60
C GLU A 616 6.86 -9.05 -4.75
N GLU A 617 6.61 -7.90 -5.36
CA GLU A 617 7.52 -7.26 -6.31
C GLU A 617 8.35 -6.20 -5.58
N GLU A 618 9.66 -6.13 -5.84
CA GLU A 618 10.47 -4.99 -5.38
C GLU A 618 10.08 -3.69 -6.10
N ASP A 619 10.22 -2.54 -5.44
CA ASP A 619 9.82 -1.24 -6.03
C ASP A 619 10.52 -0.99 -7.37
N VAL A 620 9.69 -0.90 -8.42
CA VAL A 620 10.09 -0.68 -9.81
C VAL A 620 10.47 0.79 -10.06
N GLY A 621 10.07 1.71 -9.17
CA GLY A 621 10.36 3.13 -9.29
C GLY A 621 9.80 3.77 -10.56
N ASN A 622 10.45 4.85 -11.03
CA ASN A 622 10.14 5.56 -12.28
C ASN A 622 8.68 6.01 -12.50
N GLY A 623 7.84 5.98 -11.47
CA GLY A 623 6.40 6.30 -11.55
C GLY A 623 5.51 5.13 -12.00
N TYR A 624 5.97 3.89 -11.89
CA TYR A 624 5.12 2.70 -12.06
C TYR A 624 4.27 2.43 -10.82
N ALA A 625 2.99 2.12 -11.03
CA ALA A 625 2.14 1.50 -10.02
C ALA A 625 2.04 0.00 -10.29
N GLY A 626 2.45 -0.83 -9.32
CA GLY A 626 2.39 -2.29 -9.42
C GLY A 626 1.12 -2.88 -8.80
N PHE A 627 0.59 -3.93 -9.43
CA PHE A 627 -0.56 -4.70 -8.95
C PHE A 627 -0.34 -6.19 -9.20
N ILE A 628 -0.71 -7.05 -8.24
CA ILE A 628 -0.51 -8.50 -8.30
C ILE A 628 -1.87 -9.19 -8.29
N THR A 629 -2.03 -10.16 -9.20
CA THR A 629 -3.21 -11.03 -9.31
C THR A 629 -2.77 -12.49 -9.26
N GLN A 630 -3.67 -13.37 -8.80
CA GLN A 630 -3.43 -14.81 -8.69
C GLN A 630 -4.50 -15.58 -9.50
N PRO A 631 -4.27 -15.84 -10.81
CA PRO A 631 -5.23 -16.57 -11.64
C PRO A 631 -5.55 -18.00 -11.18
N SER A 632 -4.66 -18.66 -10.44
CA SER A 632 -4.90 -19.96 -9.80
C SER A 632 -3.99 -20.14 -8.58
N GLU A 633 -4.21 -21.18 -7.75
CA GLU A 633 -3.37 -21.44 -6.57
C GLU A 633 -1.85 -21.47 -6.87
N THR A 634 -1.47 -21.86 -8.10
CA THR A 634 -0.07 -22.02 -8.53
C THR A 634 0.41 -20.99 -9.56
N GLU A 635 -0.40 -19.98 -9.89
CA GLU A 635 -0.04 -18.99 -10.93
C GLU A 635 -0.32 -17.56 -10.48
N PHE A 636 0.66 -16.69 -10.71
CA PHE A 636 0.59 -15.24 -10.45
C PHE A 636 0.83 -14.42 -11.72
N LYS A 637 0.17 -13.27 -11.77
CA LYS A 637 0.34 -12.25 -12.81
C LYS A 637 0.52 -10.88 -12.16
N ILE A 638 1.72 -10.32 -12.35
CA ILE A 638 2.09 -8.96 -11.98
C ILE A 638 1.76 -8.03 -13.16
N ILE A 639 1.18 -6.87 -12.87
CA ILE A 639 0.83 -5.83 -13.85
C ILE A 639 1.38 -4.50 -13.32
N ASN A 640 2.23 -3.82 -14.08
CA ASN A 640 2.65 -2.46 -13.71
C ASN A 640 2.24 -1.46 -14.77
N THR A 641 1.51 -0.45 -14.33
CA THR A 641 0.93 0.60 -15.15
C THR A 641 1.72 1.89 -14.94
N ARG A 642 2.00 2.64 -16.01
CA ARG A 642 2.60 3.97 -15.94
C ARG A 642 1.90 4.92 -16.90
N GLN A 643 1.46 6.07 -16.40
CA GLN A 643 0.96 7.15 -17.24
C GLN A 643 2.12 7.78 -18.03
N THR A 644 1.93 7.91 -19.35
CA THR A 644 2.92 8.51 -20.26
C THR A 644 2.92 10.03 -20.14
N GLU A 645 4.11 10.64 -20.13
CA GLU A 645 4.27 12.08 -19.97
C GLU A 645 3.70 12.86 -21.15
N LYS A 646 2.92 13.90 -20.84
CA LYS A 646 2.27 14.79 -21.81
C LYS A 646 2.83 16.21 -21.71
N VAL A 647 2.71 16.96 -22.79
CA VAL A 647 2.96 18.40 -22.86
C VAL A 647 1.79 19.11 -23.55
N ASN A 648 1.61 20.39 -23.22
CA ASN A 648 0.68 21.29 -23.92
C ASN A 648 1.52 22.39 -24.56
N ILE A 649 1.27 22.68 -25.84
CA ILE A 649 1.88 23.80 -26.57
C ILE A 649 0.81 24.88 -26.72
N ALA A 650 1.14 26.11 -26.35
CA ALA A 650 0.26 27.26 -26.53
C ALA A 650 1.03 28.41 -27.16
N GLY A 651 0.33 29.21 -27.96
CA GLY A 651 0.92 30.30 -28.73
C GLY A 651 -0.07 31.44 -28.96
N GLU A 652 0.48 32.65 -29.12
CA GLU A 652 -0.28 33.84 -29.48
C GLU A 652 0.02 34.25 -30.93
N LYS A 653 -0.99 34.81 -31.59
CA LYS A 653 -0.86 35.40 -32.92
C LYS A 653 -0.95 36.92 -32.79
N THR A 654 0.03 37.61 -33.36
CA THR A 654 0.12 39.07 -33.41
C THR A 654 0.09 39.58 -34.84
N TRP A 655 -0.42 40.80 -35.00
CA TRP A 655 -0.60 41.49 -36.28
C TRP A 655 0.06 42.86 -36.23
N GLU A 656 0.97 43.12 -37.16
CA GLU A 656 1.73 44.36 -37.26
C GLU A 656 1.31 45.07 -38.57
N ASP A 657 0.07 45.55 -38.58
CA ASP A 657 -0.65 46.11 -39.75
C ASP A 657 -1.35 47.46 -39.44
N LYS A 658 -0.83 48.17 -38.44
CA LYS A 658 -1.38 49.42 -37.85
C LYS A 658 -2.87 49.32 -37.52
N ASP A 659 -3.24 48.30 -36.76
CA ASP A 659 -4.62 47.99 -36.38
C ASP A 659 -5.55 47.79 -37.59
N ASN A 660 -5.11 46.96 -38.54
CA ASN A 660 -5.82 46.63 -39.77
C ASN A 660 -6.24 47.88 -40.58
N GLN A 661 -5.33 48.86 -40.69
CA GLN A 661 -5.60 50.18 -41.30
C GLN A 661 -6.31 50.08 -42.66
N ASP A 662 -5.87 49.12 -43.48
CA ASP A 662 -6.30 48.91 -44.87
C ASP A 662 -7.35 47.79 -45.03
N GLY A 663 -7.83 47.20 -43.93
CA GLY A 663 -8.85 46.14 -43.97
C GLY A 663 -8.39 44.82 -44.59
N LYS A 664 -7.07 44.55 -44.66
CA LYS A 664 -6.49 43.35 -45.30
C LYS A 664 -6.38 42.13 -44.38
N ARG A 665 -6.50 42.30 -43.06
CA ARG A 665 -6.35 41.20 -42.09
C ARG A 665 -7.45 40.13 -42.33
N PRO A 666 -7.10 38.84 -42.52
CA PRO A 666 -8.11 37.80 -42.70
C PRO A 666 -8.91 37.56 -41.41
N THR A 667 -10.10 36.97 -41.52
CA THR A 667 -10.92 36.60 -40.36
C THR A 667 -10.39 35.37 -39.62
N LYS A 668 -9.61 34.51 -40.30
CA LYS A 668 -8.97 33.32 -39.73
C LYS A 668 -7.62 33.00 -40.37
N ILE A 669 -6.81 32.24 -39.64
CA ILE A 669 -5.53 31.67 -40.07
C ILE A 669 -5.52 30.15 -39.85
N LYS A 670 -4.51 29.46 -40.40
CA LYS A 670 -4.26 28.03 -40.15
C LYS A 670 -2.87 27.83 -39.56
N VAL A 671 -2.85 27.37 -38.32
CA VAL A 671 -1.64 27.08 -37.54
C VAL A 671 -1.36 25.59 -37.61
N LYS A 672 -0.13 25.23 -37.98
CA LYS A 672 0.36 23.85 -38.09
C LYS A 672 1.20 23.51 -36.87
N LEU A 673 0.87 22.40 -36.22
CA LEU A 673 1.74 21.77 -35.23
C LEU A 673 2.64 20.76 -35.93
N LEU A 674 3.95 20.93 -35.81
CA LEU A 674 4.95 20.00 -36.32
C LEU A 674 5.58 19.22 -35.16
N LYS A 675 5.79 17.92 -35.40
CA LYS A 675 6.46 16.96 -34.52
C LYS A 675 7.80 16.58 -35.14
N GLN A 676 8.87 16.62 -34.36
CA GLN A 676 10.18 16.06 -34.70
C GLN A 676 10.64 15.12 -33.60
N VAL A 677 11.07 13.91 -33.99
CA VAL A 677 11.75 12.96 -33.10
C VAL A 677 13.25 13.05 -33.36
N GLU A 678 14.04 13.40 -32.33
CA GLU A 678 15.49 13.62 -32.43
C GLU A 678 15.93 14.55 -33.59
N ASN A 679 16.32 13.95 -34.72
CA ASN A 679 16.89 14.53 -35.93
C ASN A 679 16.10 14.14 -37.20
N GLU A 680 14.95 13.48 -37.06
CA GLU A 680 14.05 13.15 -38.19
C GLU A 680 13.48 14.44 -38.80
N THR A 681 12.95 14.38 -40.03
CA THR A 681 12.31 15.54 -40.67
C THR A 681 11.04 15.92 -39.90
N PRO A 682 10.80 17.21 -39.54
CA PRO A 682 9.57 17.62 -38.88
C PRO A 682 8.34 17.29 -39.74
N VAL A 683 7.36 16.61 -39.15
CA VAL A 683 6.10 16.24 -39.80
C VAL A 683 4.93 17.01 -39.18
N VAL A 684 4.01 17.51 -40.02
CA VAL A 684 2.76 18.13 -39.55
C VAL A 684 1.89 17.04 -38.93
N VAL A 685 1.52 17.20 -37.65
CA VAL A 685 0.67 16.26 -36.90
C VAL A 685 -0.72 16.79 -36.63
N GLU A 686 -0.89 18.12 -36.58
CA GLU A 686 -2.19 18.77 -36.46
C GLU A 686 -2.20 20.08 -37.27
N THR A 687 -3.37 20.53 -37.69
CA THR A 687 -3.58 21.86 -38.27
C THR A 687 -4.88 22.43 -37.72
N LYS A 688 -4.79 23.59 -37.09
CA LYS A 688 -5.89 24.23 -36.36
C LYS A 688 -6.24 25.55 -37.03
N GLU A 689 -7.52 25.75 -37.34
CA GLU A 689 -8.02 27.08 -37.70
C GLU A 689 -8.11 27.93 -36.43
N VAL A 690 -7.62 29.17 -36.52
CA VAL A 690 -7.59 30.12 -35.41
C VAL A 690 -8.23 31.43 -35.87
N GLU A 691 -9.11 31.97 -35.04
CA GLU A 691 -9.81 33.24 -35.25
C GLU A 691 -9.54 34.18 -34.06
N ALA A 692 -10.01 35.43 -34.14
CA ALA A 692 -9.97 36.34 -33.00
C ALA A 692 -11.03 35.94 -31.95
N ASP A 693 -10.68 36.05 -30.66
CA ASP A 693 -11.66 35.99 -29.58
C ASP A 693 -12.50 37.27 -29.50
N ALA A 694 -13.48 37.31 -28.59
CA ALA A 694 -14.38 38.45 -28.41
C ALA A 694 -13.69 39.75 -27.93
N THR A 695 -12.40 39.70 -27.56
CA THR A 695 -11.56 40.86 -27.23
C THR A 695 -10.67 41.29 -28.39
N GLY A 696 -10.67 40.54 -29.49
CA GLY A 696 -9.79 40.74 -30.65
C GLY A 696 -8.43 40.05 -30.52
N LYS A 697 -8.18 39.28 -29.45
CA LYS A 697 -6.92 38.55 -29.23
C LYS A 697 -6.95 37.20 -29.96
N TRP A 698 -5.81 36.79 -30.51
CA TRP A 698 -5.68 35.53 -31.23
C TRP A 698 -4.76 34.60 -30.44
N THR A 699 -5.28 33.46 -29.99
CA THR A 699 -4.52 32.44 -29.24
C THR A 699 -4.87 31.04 -29.70
N TYR A 700 -3.96 30.10 -29.49
CA TYR A 700 -4.21 28.67 -29.74
C TYR A 700 -3.47 27.80 -28.73
N SER A 701 -4.08 26.66 -28.43
CA SER A 701 -3.48 25.56 -27.67
C SER A 701 -3.54 24.25 -28.47
N PHE A 702 -2.56 23.39 -28.23
CA PHE A 702 -2.51 21.99 -28.61
C PHE A 702 -2.19 21.20 -27.33
N GLU A 703 -3.06 20.28 -26.93
CA GLU A 703 -3.07 19.75 -25.56
C GLU A 703 -2.97 18.23 -25.54
N ASN A 704 -2.46 17.68 -24.43
CA ASN A 704 -2.25 16.25 -24.24
C ASN A 704 -1.33 15.62 -25.31
N LEU A 705 -0.39 16.40 -25.84
CA LEU A 705 0.60 15.93 -26.81
C LEU A 705 1.63 15.04 -26.12
N ASP A 706 2.03 13.94 -26.77
CA ASP A 706 3.03 13.04 -26.21
C ASP A 706 4.40 13.71 -26.10
N LYS A 707 5.05 13.60 -24.94
CA LYS A 707 6.39 14.17 -24.70
C LYS A 707 7.50 13.29 -25.28
N TYR A 708 7.27 11.98 -25.33
CA TYR A 708 8.20 10.98 -25.86
C TYR A 708 7.52 10.05 -26.84
N GLU A 709 8.30 9.51 -27.78
CA GLU A 709 7.93 8.38 -28.62
C GLU A 709 9.05 7.35 -28.61
N LYS A 710 8.74 6.10 -28.22
CA LYS A 710 9.71 4.98 -28.15
C LYS A 710 10.98 5.34 -27.34
N GLY A 711 10.81 6.10 -26.26
CA GLY A 711 11.87 6.61 -25.39
C GLY A 711 12.59 7.89 -25.86
N LYS A 712 12.32 8.35 -27.09
CA LYS A 712 12.96 9.54 -27.68
C LYS A 712 12.15 10.80 -27.39
N LEU A 713 12.82 11.90 -27.01
CA LEU A 713 12.16 13.18 -26.75
C LEU A 713 11.60 13.77 -28.05
N ILE A 714 10.33 14.15 -28.02
CA ILE A 714 9.69 14.88 -29.11
C ILE A 714 9.98 16.38 -28.94
N LYS A 715 10.44 17.01 -30.03
CA LYS A 715 10.44 18.46 -30.20
C LYS A 715 9.17 18.84 -30.97
N TYR A 716 8.40 19.77 -30.43
CA TYR A 716 7.32 20.41 -31.17
C TYR A 716 7.77 21.75 -31.73
N SER A 717 7.20 22.15 -32.85
CA SER A 717 7.33 23.50 -33.43
C SER A 717 6.04 23.90 -34.13
N ILE A 718 5.92 25.19 -34.44
CA ILE A 718 4.74 25.78 -35.08
C ILE A 718 5.13 26.37 -36.44
N ASP A 719 4.22 26.27 -37.41
CA ASP A 719 4.24 27.08 -38.64
C ASP A 719 2.83 27.61 -38.98
N GLU A 720 2.73 28.55 -39.91
CA GLU A 720 1.47 29.08 -40.44
C GLU A 720 1.33 28.83 -41.94
N GLU A 721 0.11 28.56 -42.43
CA GLU A 721 -0.15 28.66 -43.87
C GLU A 721 0.03 30.10 -44.38
N GLU A 722 0.39 30.26 -45.66
CA GLU A 722 0.72 31.58 -46.21
C GLU A 722 -0.50 32.53 -46.19
N VAL A 723 -0.37 33.65 -45.49
CA VAL A 723 -1.38 34.72 -45.48
C VAL A 723 -1.02 35.75 -46.55
N THR A 724 -1.80 35.77 -47.63
CA THR A 724 -1.54 36.61 -48.81
C THR A 724 -1.32 38.09 -48.45
N GLY A 725 -0.18 38.64 -48.89
CA GLY A 725 0.18 40.05 -48.67
C GLY A 725 0.84 40.36 -47.32
N TYR A 726 0.95 39.38 -46.41
CA TYR A 726 1.63 39.52 -45.12
C TYR A 726 2.94 38.72 -45.08
N THR A 727 3.96 39.28 -44.42
CA THR A 727 5.20 38.54 -44.10
C THR A 727 5.05 37.87 -42.74
N LYS A 728 5.17 36.54 -42.68
CA LYS A 728 5.12 35.77 -41.41
C LYS A 728 6.50 35.67 -40.74
N THR A 729 6.49 35.64 -39.41
CA THR A 729 7.63 35.28 -38.54
C THR A 729 7.12 34.42 -37.39
N VAL A 730 7.95 33.47 -36.94
CA VAL A 730 7.64 32.58 -35.81
C VAL A 730 8.76 32.70 -34.77
N ASP A 731 8.38 32.95 -33.51
CA ASP A 731 9.30 33.05 -32.37
C ASP A 731 8.85 32.09 -31.27
N GLY A 732 9.60 30.99 -31.10
CA GLY A 732 9.21 29.85 -30.27
C GLY A 732 7.89 29.21 -30.74
N TYR A 733 6.79 29.58 -30.08
CA TYR A 733 5.43 29.18 -30.42
C TYR A 733 4.50 30.37 -30.71
N ASN A 734 5.02 31.59 -30.83
CA ASN A 734 4.24 32.77 -31.20
C ASN A 734 4.41 33.07 -32.69
N ILE A 735 3.34 33.55 -33.34
CA ILE A 735 3.37 33.98 -34.75
C ILE A 735 3.15 35.49 -34.79
N LYS A 736 3.95 36.19 -35.61
CA LYS A 736 3.69 37.59 -35.99
C LYS A 736 3.61 37.68 -37.51
N ASN A 737 2.54 38.31 -38.02
CA ASN A 737 2.46 38.73 -39.41
C ASN A 737 2.47 40.24 -39.53
N SER A 738 3.34 40.76 -40.40
CA SER A 738 3.52 42.18 -40.64
C SER A 738 3.04 42.57 -42.04
N TYR A 739 2.39 43.73 -42.16
CA TYR A 739 1.90 44.31 -43.41
C TYR A 739 2.14 45.82 -43.39
N THR A 740 2.61 46.38 -44.50
CA THR A 740 2.90 47.82 -44.64
C THR A 740 1.71 48.53 -45.29
N PRO A 741 0.97 49.40 -44.58
CA PRO A 741 -0.22 50.04 -45.12
C PRO A 741 0.07 51.03 -46.26
N GLU A 742 -0.87 51.10 -47.21
CA GLU A 742 -0.81 51.96 -48.39
C GLU A 742 -0.87 53.46 -48.00
N VAL A 743 -0.07 54.28 -48.70
CA VAL A 743 -0.02 55.74 -48.53
C VAL A 743 -0.14 56.47 -49.87
N VAL A 744 -0.57 57.73 -49.81
CA VAL A 744 -0.65 58.67 -50.94
C VAL A 744 0.08 59.97 -50.60
N ASN A 745 0.42 60.75 -51.63
CA ASN A 745 0.96 62.10 -51.49
C ASN A 745 0.02 63.07 -52.24
N ILE A 746 -0.20 64.26 -51.69
CA ILE A 746 -1.06 65.30 -52.27
C ILE A 746 -0.22 66.57 -52.46
N ALA A 747 -0.17 67.11 -53.67
CA ALA A 747 0.60 68.31 -54.01
C ALA A 747 -0.25 69.27 -54.85
N GLY A 748 0.05 70.56 -54.77
CA GLY A 748 -0.63 71.61 -55.52
C GLY A 748 0.17 72.91 -55.61
N GLU A 749 -0.23 73.78 -56.53
CA GLU A 749 0.42 75.05 -56.79
C GLU A 749 -0.60 76.20 -56.73
N LYS A 750 -0.14 77.38 -56.29
CA LYS A 750 -0.95 78.61 -56.22
C LYS A 750 -0.57 79.55 -57.36
N THR A 751 -1.55 79.86 -58.20
CA THR A 751 -1.46 80.84 -59.29
C THR A 751 -2.10 82.17 -58.86
N TRP A 752 -1.49 83.27 -59.30
CA TRP A 752 -2.01 84.63 -59.13
C TRP A 752 -2.24 85.26 -60.51
N ASN A 753 -3.46 85.75 -60.73
CA ASN A 753 -3.93 86.31 -61.99
C ASN A 753 -4.34 87.78 -61.77
N ASP A 754 -3.32 88.64 -61.70
CA ASP A 754 -3.40 90.02 -61.19
C ASP A 754 -2.46 91.01 -61.93
N ASN A 755 -2.11 90.68 -63.19
CA ASN A 755 -1.13 91.40 -64.02
C ASN A 755 0.25 91.59 -63.34
N ASP A 756 0.74 90.54 -62.68
CA ASP A 756 1.92 90.53 -61.80
C ASP A 756 1.86 91.58 -60.68
N ASP A 757 0.78 91.52 -59.90
CA ASP A 757 0.49 92.39 -58.76
C ASP A 757 0.52 93.90 -59.12
N GLN A 758 -0.09 94.24 -60.26
CA GLN A 758 -0.07 95.59 -60.82
C GLN A 758 -0.50 96.68 -59.81
N ASP A 759 -1.50 96.37 -58.97
CA ASP A 759 -2.14 97.28 -58.02
C ASP A 759 -1.66 97.08 -56.55
N GLY A 760 -0.65 96.23 -56.34
CA GLY A 760 -0.02 95.98 -55.03
C GLY A 760 -1.00 95.43 -53.98
N LYS A 761 -1.73 94.37 -54.33
CA LYS A 761 -2.78 93.73 -53.51
C LYS A 761 -2.45 92.30 -53.09
N ARG A 762 -1.46 91.65 -53.69
CA ARG A 762 -1.11 90.26 -53.42
C ARG A 762 -0.57 90.12 -51.97
N PRO A 763 -1.11 89.24 -51.12
CA PRO A 763 -0.58 89.00 -49.79
C PRO A 763 0.77 88.26 -49.85
N GLU A 764 1.59 88.39 -48.80
CA GLU A 764 2.89 87.70 -48.70
C GLU A 764 2.75 86.17 -48.55
N SER A 765 1.61 85.72 -48.02
CA SER A 765 1.27 84.32 -47.80
C SER A 765 -0.22 84.06 -47.96
N ILE A 766 -0.58 82.80 -48.19
CA ILE A 766 -1.93 82.24 -47.99
C ILE A 766 -1.82 81.00 -47.12
N LYS A 767 -2.92 80.60 -46.47
CA LYS A 767 -3.01 79.33 -45.75
C LYS A 767 -3.81 78.33 -46.56
N VAL A 768 -3.28 77.11 -46.70
CA VAL A 768 -3.94 76.00 -47.39
C VAL A 768 -4.18 74.86 -46.39
N THR A 769 -5.43 74.49 -46.22
CA THR A 769 -5.89 73.49 -45.24
C THR A 769 -6.20 72.18 -45.95
N LEU A 770 -5.47 71.11 -45.59
CA LEU A 770 -5.77 69.75 -46.04
C LEU A 770 -6.86 69.15 -45.16
N TYR A 771 -7.88 68.58 -45.79
CA TYR A 771 -8.91 67.77 -45.16
C TYR A 771 -8.91 66.35 -45.70
N LYS A 772 -9.24 65.40 -44.82
CA LYS A 772 -9.65 64.04 -45.17
C LYS A 772 -11.17 63.91 -45.07
N THR A 773 -11.76 63.12 -45.95
CA THR A 773 -13.17 62.73 -45.90
C THR A 773 -13.28 61.20 -45.86
N VAL A 774 -13.88 60.66 -44.80
CA VAL A 774 -14.09 59.22 -44.60
C VAL A 774 -15.52 58.99 -44.12
N ASN A 775 -16.25 58.05 -44.72
CA ASN A 775 -17.70 57.86 -44.51
C ASN A 775 -18.55 59.15 -44.72
N GLY A 776 -18.08 60.10 -45.52
CA GLY A 776 -18.73 61.40 -45.71
C GLY A 776 -18.46 62.44 -44.61
N VAL A 777 -17.76 62.06 -43.53
CA VAL A 777 -17.32 63.00 -42.49
C VAL A 777 -16.01 63.65 -42.94
N LYS A 778 -16.03 64.98 -43.13
CA LYS A 778 -14.85 65.80 -43.46
C LYS A 778 -14.16 66.27 -42.18
N SER A 779 -12.83 66.15 -42.11
CA SER A 779 -12.02 66.57 -40.96
C SER A 779 -10.65 67.11 -41.40
N LYS A 780 -10.18 68.17 -40.74
CA LYS A 780 -8.88 68.81 -40.98
C LYS A 780 -7.73 67.85 -40.62
N VAL A 781 -6.65 67.90 -41.40
CA VAL A 781 -5.47 67.02 -41.30
C VAL A 781 -4.23 67.83 -40.98
N GLU A 782 -3.90 68.82 -41.82
CA GLU A 782 -2.67 69.62 -41.76
C GLU A 782 -2.94 70.98 -42.43
N GLU A 783 -2.13 71.99 -42.11
CA GLU A 783 -2.18 73.32 -42.74
C GLU A 783 -0.78 73.75 -43.14
N LYS A 784 -0.67 74.46 -44.28
CA LYS A 784 0.59 75.03 -44.76
C LYS A 784 0.43 76.45 -45.22
N ASP A 785 1.42 77.26 -44.85
CA ASP A 785 1.57 78.62 -45.36
C ASP A 785 2.32 78.57 -46.70
N VAL A 786 1.65 79.02 -47.75
CA VAL A 786 2.13 79.02 -49.13
C VAL A 786 2.51 80.45 -49.48
N THR A 787 3.71 80.64 -50.04
CA THR A 787 4.39 81.94 -50.10
C THR A 787 5.21 82.07 -51.38
N LYS A 788 5.66 83.30 -51.69
CA LYS A 788 6.64 83.50 -52.76
C LYS A 788 7.96 82.75 -52.52
N ALA A 789 8.33 82.47 -51.27
CA ALA A 789 9.57 81.79 -50.90
C ALA A 789 9.54 80.27 -51.18
N ASN A 790 8.39 79.61 -51.05
CA ASN A 790 8.21 78.21 -51.49
C ASN A 790 7.73 78.09 -52.96
N GLY A 791 7.97 79.14 -53.76
CA GLY A 791 7.61 79.18 -55.17
C GLY A 791 6.09 79.09 -55.42
N TRP A 792 5.28 79.43 -54.41
CA TRP A 792 3.84 79.22 -54.36
C TRP A 792 3.40 77.74 -54.48
N LYS A 793 4.23 76.78 -54.04
CA LYS A 793 3.92 75.34 -54.11
C LYS A 793 3.80 74.70 -52.72
N TYR A 794 3.01 73.64 -52.62
CA TYR A 794 2.82 72.89 -51.38
C TYR A 794 2.64 71.39 -51.61
N GLU A 795 3.01 70.58 -50.61
CA GLU A 795 3.00 69.12 -50.68
C GLU A 795 2.77 68.50 -49.30
N PHE A 796 1.95 67.45 -49.24
CA PHE A 796 1.61 66.64 -48.08
C PHE A 796 1.99 65.18 -48.37
N LYS A 797 2.78 64.55 -47.50
CA LYS A 797 3.42 63.24 -47.76
C LYS A 797 2.97 62.14 -46.81
N ASN A 798 3.09 60.89 -47.27
CA ASN A 798 2.86 59.67 -46.49
C ASN A 798 1.46 59.61 -45.85
N LEU A 799 0.47 60.21 -46.53
CA LEU A 799 -0.91 60.29 -46.05
C LEU A 799 -1.55 58.89 -46.14
N PRO A 800 -2.24 58.40 -45.09
CA PRO A 800 -2.97 57.14 -45.14
C PRO A 800 -3.91 57.04 -46.35
N LYS A 801 -3.80 55.97 -47.15
CA LYS A 801 -4.77 55.73 -48.25
C LYS A 801 -6.13 55.24 -47.71
N TYR A 802 -6.10 54.48 -46.61
CA TYR A 802 -7.30 53.98 -45.94
C TYR A 802 -7.29 54.35 -44.45
N GLU A 803 -8.48 54.48 -43.88
CA GLU A 803 -8.75 54.56 -42.45
C GLU A 803 -9.81 53.51 -42.09
N LYS A 804 -9.42 52.53 -41.24
CA LYS A 804 -10.29 51.42 -40.79
C LYS A 804 -10.92 50.66 -41.96
N GLY A 805 -10.10 50.31 -42.96
CA GLY A 805 -10.50 49.57 -44.15
C GLY A 805 -11.30 50.35 -45.19
N LYS A 806 -11.41 51.69 -45.07
CA LYS A 806 -12.16 52.54 -46.01
C LYS A 806 -11.27 53.61 -46.61
N GLU A 807 -11.38 53.79 -47.92
CA GLU A 807 -10.53 54.72 -48.69
C GLU A 807 -10.78 56.18 -48.27
N ILE A 808 -9.68 56.93 -48.11
CA ILE A 808 -9.71 58.33 -47.71
C ILE A 808 -9.74 59.22 -48.94
N LYS A 809 -10.72 60.12 -49.01
CA LYS A 809 -10.77 61.18 -50.03
C LYS A 809 -10.18 62.47 -49.46
N TYR A 810 -9.07 62.92 -50.04
CA TYR A 810 -8.42 64.18 -49.67
C TYR A 810 -8.97 65.36 -50.46
N SER A 811 -9.04 66.53 -49.83
CA SER A 811 -9.50 67.80 -50.42
C SER A 811 -8.80 68.95 -49.72
N ILE A 812 -8.52 70.04 -50.43
CA ILE A 812 -7.91 71.25 -49.84
C ILE A 812 -8.88 72.44 -49.86
N GLU A 813 -8.65 73.41 -48.98
CA GLU A 813 -9.32 74.72 -48.96
C GLU A 813 -8.27 75.83 -48.77
N GLU A 814 -8.63 77.07 -49.11
CA GLU A 814 -7.83 78.28 -48.95
C GLU A 814 -8.68 79.34 -48.22
N ASP A 815 -8.08 80.08 -47.28
CA ASP A 815 -8.74 81.23 -46.64
C ASP A 815 -9.03 82.35 -47.66
N SER A 816 -10.18 83.01 -47.52
CA SER A 816 -10.63 84.02 -48.51
C SER A 816 -9.70 85.24 -48.57
N VAL A 817 -8.95 85.37 -49.66
CA VAL A 817 -8.04 86.51 -49.87
C VAL A 817 -8.82 87.77 -50.28
N ALA A 818 -8.71 88.82 -49.46
CA ALA A 818 -9.42 90.08 -49.68
C ALA A 818 -9.04 90.74 -51.03
N GLY A 819 -10.05 91.16 -51.80
CA GLY A 819 -9.86 91.79 -53.11
C GLY A 819 -9.65 90.83 -54.28
N TYR A 820 -9.64 89.52 -54.05
CA TYR A 820 -9.47 88.49 -55.06
C TYR A 820 -10.68 87.56 -55.15
N VAL A 821 -10.90 86.97 -56.33
CA VAL A 821 -11.82 85.84 -56.53
C VAL A 821 -11.01 84.55 -56.64
N GLY A 822 -11.21 83.63 -55.70
CA GLY A 822 -10.53 82.34 -55.64
C GLY A 822 -11.22 81.24 -56.45
N SER A 823 -10.43 80.26 -56.88
CA SER A 823 -10.87 79.08 -57.64
C SER A 823 -9.92 77.90 -57.40
N LEU A 824 -10.43 76.68 -57.56
CA LEU A 824 -9.71 75.42 -57.29
C LEU A 824 -9.94 74.43 -58.43
N ASP A 825 -8.86 73.91 -59.01
CA ASP A 825 -8.85 72.82 -59.97
C ASP A 825 -7.96 71.67 -59.47
N GLY A 826 -8.58 70.54 -59.13
CA GLY A 826 -7.92 69.43 -58.42
C GLY A 826 -7.38 69.86 -57.06
N TYR A 827 -6.08 70.17 -57.00
CA TYR A 827 -5.39 70.77 -55.84
C TYR A 827 -4.68 72.09 -56.19
N ASN A 828 -4.81 72.59 -57.42
CA ASN A 828 -4.22 73.86 -57.84
C ASN A 828 -5.20 75.00 -57.55
N LEU A 829 -4.69 76.04 -56.88
CA LEU A 829 -5.46 77.20 -56.47
C LEU A 829 -5.17 78.38 -57.40
N THR A 830 -6.17 79.17 -57.76
CA THR A 830 -5.98 80.40 -58.57
C THR A 830 -6.78 81.55 -58.00
N ASN A 831 -6.11 82.67 -57.66
CA ASN A 831 -6.75 83.92 -57.26
C ASN A 831 -6.67 84.95 -58.40
N THR A 832 -7.81 85.54 -58.77
CA THR A 832 -7.91 86.56 -59.83
C THR A 832 -8.26 87.93 -59.26
N HIS A 833 -7.60 88.99 -59.75
CA HIS A 833 -7.86 90.40 -59.47
C HIS A 833 -7.90 91.21 -60.78
N THR A 834 -8.63 92.33 -60.81
CA THR A 834 -8.84 93.15 -62.03
C THR A 834 -8.38 94.59 -61.80
N PRO A 835 -7.22 95.01 -62.36
CA PRO A 835 -6.61 96.32 -62.10
C PRO A 835 -7.38 97.56 -62.59
N GLU A 836 -7.13 98.71 -61.95
CA GLU A 836 -7.78 100.00 -62.24
C GLU A 836 -7.27 100.76 -63.49
N LYS A 837 -8.16 101.54 -64.13
CA LYS A 837 -7.92 102.30 -65.37
C LYS A 837 -8.44 103.76 -65.33
N VAL A 838 -7.93 104.61 -66.23
CA VAL A 838 -8.32 106.02 -66.45
C VAL A 838 -8.33 106.39 -67.95
N ASN A 839 -8.96 107.53 -68.30
CA ASN A 839 -9.02 108.11 -69.65
C ASN A 839 -8.61 109.60 -69.61
N ILE A 840 -8.03 110.13 -70.71
CA ILE A 840 -7.49 111.51 -70.80
C ILE A 840 -7.93 112.16 -72.13
N ALA A 841 -8.37 113.42 -72.13
CA ALA A 841 -8.85 114.12 -73.33
C ALA A 841 -8.55 115.64 -73.32
N GLY A 842 -8.55 116.28 -74.49
CA GLY A 842 -8.31 117.72 -74.64
C GLY A 842 -8.68 118.32 -76.00
N GLU A 843 -8.69 119.65 -76.08
CA GLU A 843 -8.93 120.44 -77.29
C GLU A 843 -7.69 121.29 -77.69
N LYS A 844 -7.58 121.60 -78.99
CA LYS A 844 -6.55 122.48 -79.57
C LYS A 844 -7.16 123.79 -80.08
N THR A 845 -6.49 124.90 -79.82
CA THR A 845 -6.87 126.25 -80.28
C THR A 845 -5.75 126.96 -81.06
N TRP A 846 -6.14 127.96 -81.86
CA TRP A 846 -5.27 128.74 -82.74
C TRP A 846 -5.57 130.24 -82.59
N GLU A 847 -4.54 131.07 -82.57
CA GLU A 847 -4.60 132.52 -82.30
C GLU A 847 -3.79 133.28 -83.37
N ASP A 848 -4.29 133.21 -84.60
CA ASP A 848 -3.65 133.63 -85.86
C ASP A 848 -4.60 134.44 -86.75
N LYS A 849 -5.58 135.13 -86.14
CA LYS A 849 -6.64 135.91 -86.80
C LYS A 849 -7.40 135.11 -87.86
N ASP A 850 -7.80 133.91 -87.47
CA ASP A 850 -8.31 132.83 -88.30
C ASP A 850 -7.48 132.54 -89.57
N ASN A 851 -6.18 132.29 -89.37
CA ASN A 851 -5.22 131.93 -90.41
C ASN A 851 -5.04 133.02 -91.49
N GLN A 852 -5.03 134.30 -91.10
CA GLN A 852 -4.89 135.45 -92.02
C GLN A 852 -3.68 135.32 -92.97
N ASP A 853 -2.55 134.82 -92.46
CA ASP A 853 -1.29 134.69 -93.20
C ASP A 853 -1.10 133.31 -93.89
N GLY A 854 -2.13 132.45 -93.85
CA GLY A 854 -2.13 131.14 -94.52
C GLY A 854 -1.15 130.11 -93.94
N LYS A 855 -0.65 130.29 -92.71
CA LYS A 855 0.41 129.47 -92.08
C LYS A 855 -0.09 128.27 -91.27
N ARG A 856 -1.38 128.20 -90.92
CA ARG A 856 -1.93 127.14 -90.06
C ARG A 856 -1.83 125.77 -90.75
N PRO A 857 -1.19 124.76 -90.13
CA PRO A 857 -1.09 123.42 -90.72
C PRO A 857 -2.46 122.72 -90.74
N THR A 858 -2.60 121.72 -91.60
CA THR A 858 -3.82 120.89 -91.71
C THR A 858 -3.92 119.81 -90.61
N LYS A 859 -2.80 119.48 -89.96
CA LYS A 859 -2.72 118.59 -88.80
C LYS A 859 -1.59 118.98 -87.84
N ILE A 860 -1.70 118.51 -86.60
CA ILE A 860 -0.67 118.58 -85.55
C ILE A 860 -0.42 117.17 -84.99
N LYS A 861 0.60 117.02 -84.14
CA LYS A 861 0.85 115.79 -83.37
C LYS A 861 0.87 116.09 -81.88
N VAL A 862 -0.02 115.45 -81.15
CA VAL A 862 -0.18 115.57 -79.70
C VAL A 862 0.37 114.31 -79.03
N LYS A 863 1.25 114.50 -78.06
CA LYS A 863 1.95 113.44 -77.30
C LYS A 863 1.27 113.27 -75.96
N LEU A 864 0.92 112.03 -75.61
CA LEU A 864 0.58 111.64 -74.25
C LEU A 864 1.85 111.23 -73.53
N LEU A 865 2.15 111.86 -72.40
CA LEU A 865 3.26 111.52 -71.54
C LEU A 865 2.77 110.83 -70.26
N LYS A 866 3.50 109.81 -69.84
CA LYS A 866 3.32 109.03 -68.61
C LYS A 866 4.46 109.37 -67.65
N GLN A 867 4.13 109.64 -66.39
CA GLN A 867 5.08 109.78 -65.30
C GLN A 867 4.65 108.89 -64.13
N VAL A 868 5.56 108.02 -63.66
CA VAL A 868 5.39 107.29 -62.40
C VAL A 868 6.07 108.12 -61.30
N GLU A 869 5.31 108.53 -60.28
CA GLU A 869 5.78 109.39 -59.18
C GLU A 869 6.57 110.65 -59.61
N ASN A 870 7.90 110.53 -59.64
CA ASN A 870 8.92 111.56 -59.91
C ASN A 870 9.89 111.16 -61.05
N GLU A 871 9.64 110.04 -61.74
CA GLU A 871 10.45 109.61 -62.89
C GLU A 871 10.33 110.60 -64.07
N THR A 872 11.27 110.58 -65.01
CA THR A 872 11.20 111.46 -66.19
C THR A 872 9.98 111.12 -67.05
N PRO A 873 9.11 112.09 -67.42
CA PRO A 873 7.93 111.80 -68.24
C PRO A 873 8.31 111.18 -69.60
N ILE A 874 7.79 109.99 -69.89
CA ILE A 874 8.00 109.28 -71.15
C ILE A 874 6.79 109.42 -72.07
N VAL A 875 7.01 109.63 -73.37
CA VAL A 875 5.92 109.61 -74.37
C VAL A 875 5.42 108.18 -74.53
N VAL A 876 4.14 107.94 -74.28
CA VAL A 876 3.50 106.62 -74.40
C VAL A 876 2.58 106.47 -75.61
N GLU A 877 1.99 107.57 -76.09
CA GLU A 877 1.24 107.60 -77.34
C GLU A 877 1.49 108.94 -78.06
N THR A 878 1.39 108.96 -79.38
CA THR A 878 1.39 110.20 -80.18
C THR A 878 0.29 110.13 -81.22
N LYS A 879 -0.58 111.14 -81.23
CA LYS A 879 -1.83 111.17 -81.99
C LYS A 879 -1.81 112.32 -82.98
N GLU A 880 -2.08 112.05 -84.25
CA GLU A 880 -2.33 113.11 -85.22
C GLU A 880 -3.73 113.68 -85.00
N VAL A 881 -3.84 115.01 -84.97
CA VAL A 881 -5.09 115.74 -84.76
C VAL A 881 -5.27 116.72 -85.90
N SER A 882 -6.50 116.85 -86.40
CA SER A 882 -6.89 117.75 -87.49
C SER A 882 -8.19 118.49 -87.15
N LYS A 883 -8.61 119.44 -87.99
CA LYS A 883 -9.88 120.17 -87.83
C LYS A 883 -11.06 119.22 -88.05
N GLY A 884 -11.87 119.02 -87.00
CA GLY A 884 -13.11 118.27 -87.05
C GLY A 884 -14.24 118.99 -87.79
N THR A 885 -15.34 118.28 -88.02
CA THR A 885 -16.53 118.80 -88.71
C THR A 885 -17.28 119.88 -87.93
N ASP A 886 -17.08 119.97 -86.60
CA ASP A 886 -17.54 121.06 -85.74
C ASP A 886 -16.64 122.31 -85.81
N GLY A 887 -15.56 122.25 -86.62
CA GLY A 887 -14.55 123.30 -86.75
C GLY A 887 -13.52 123.34 -85.61
N LYS A 888 -13.65 122.49 -84.57
CA LYS A 888 -12.70 122.38 -83.47
C LYS A 888 -11.64 121.33 -83.76
N TRP A 889 -10.68 121.17 -82.85
CA TRP A 889 -9.62 120.18 -82.90
C TRP A 889 -9.61 119.47 -81.54
N LYS A 890 -9.76 118.15 -81.49
CA LYS A 890 -9.92 117.38 -80.23
C LYS A 890 -9.20 116.04 -80.26
N TYR A 891 -8.80 115.55 -79.10
CA TYR A 891 -8.17 114.24 -78.93
C TYR A 891 -8.54 113.59 -77.59
N GLU A 892 -8.42 112.26 -77.55
CA GLU A 892 -8.77 111.41 -76.41
C GLU A 892 -7.87 110.16 -76.41
N PHE A 893 -7.50 109.69 -75.22
CA PHE A 893 -6.71 108.50 -74.92
C PHE A 893 -7.47 107.67 -73.88
N LYS A 894 -7.55 106.34 -74.06
CA LYS A 894 -8.43 105.45 -73.27
C LYS A 894 -7.72 104.26 -72.66
N ASP A 895 -8.37 103.65 -71.68
CA ASP A 895 -7.99 102.38 -71.06
C ASP A 895 -6.59 102.38 -70.43
N LEU A 896 -6.11 103.58 -70.08
CA LEU A 896 -4.79 103.80 -69.54
C LEU A 896 -4.70 103.22 -68.11
N PRO A 897 -3.64 102.51 -67.73
CA PRO A 897 -3.50 101.99 -66.38
C PRO A 897 -3.45 103.14 -65.35
N LYS A 898 -4.16 102.97 -64.22
CA LYS A 898 -4.10 103.93 -63.10
C LYS A 898 -2.84 103.74 -62.26
N TYR A 899 -2.41 102.48 -62.10
CA TYR A 899 -1.21 102.08 -61.36
C TYR A 899 -0.26 101.24 -62.20
N GLU A 900 1.01 101.29 -61.85
CA GLU A 900 2.06 100.38 -62.31
C GLU A 900 2.91 99.98 -61.10
N LYS A 901 2.96 98.67 -60.80
CA LYS A 901 3.71 98.10 -59.66
C LYS A 901 3.35 98.79 -58.33
N GLY A 902 2.05 99.01 -58.11
CA GLY A 902 1.48 99.70 -56.95
C GLY A 902 1.62 101.23 -56.94
N LYS A 903 2.36 101.84 -57.89
CA LYS A 903 2.60 103.29 -57.94
C LYS A 903 1.59 104.00 -58.83
N LEU A 904 1.09 105.16 -58.37
CA LEU A 904 0.13 105.96 -59.12
C LEU A 904 0.78 106.63 -60.34
N ILE A 905 0.15 106.48 -61.50
CA ILE A 905 0.57 107.13 -62.74
C ILE A 905 -0.05 108.53 -62.86
N LYS A 906 0.78 109.51 -63.22
CA LYS A 906 0.36 110.82 -63.70
C LYS A 906 0.45 110.86 -65.23
N TYR A 907 -0.56 111.43 -65.87
CA TYR A 907 -0.57 111.69 -67.31
C TYR A 907 -0.45 113.19 -67.59
N SER A 908 0.22 113.56 -68.68
CA SER A 908 0.36 114.93 -69.19
C SER A 908 0.40 114.94 -70.72
N ILE A 909 0.32 116.13 -71.33
CA ILE A 909 0.23 116.31 -72.79
C ILE A 909 1.35 117.24 -73.27
N ASP A 910 1.85 117.02 -74.49
CA ASP A 910 2.67 117.99 -75.25
C ASP A 910 2.30 118.00 -76.75
N GLU A 911 2.80 118.97 -77.52
CA GLU A 911 2.64 119.07 -78.98
C GLU A 911 4.00 119.13 -79.70
N GLU A 912 4.13 118.49 -80.86
CA GLU A 912 5.31 118.68 -81.73
C GLU A 912 5.40 120.11 -82.28
N GLU A 913 6.61 120.63 -82.47
CA GLU A 913 6.83 122.03 -82.85
C GLU A 913 6.13 122.39 -84.17
N VAL A 914 5.22 123.38 -84.12
CA VAL A 914 4.56 123.92 -85.31
C VAL A 914 5.33 125.14 -85.81
N THR A 915 6.03 124.98 -86.93
CA THR A 915 6.89 126.02 -87.52
C THR A 915 6.15 127.35 -87.70
N GLY A 916 6.72 128.43 -87.15
CA GLY A 916 6.16 129.77 -87.21
C GLY A 916 5.12 130.11 -86.13
N TYR A 917 4.83 129.19 -85.21
CA TYR A 917 3.91 129.40 -84.08
C TYR A 917 4.59 129.14 -82.74
N THR A 918 4.21 129.89 -81.70
CA THR A 918 4.61 129.60 -80.31
C THR A 918 3.54 128.76 -79.63
N LYS A 919 3.90 127.60 -79.05
CA LYS A 919 2.97 126.70 -78.34
C LYS A 919 2.83 127.02 -76.85
N ILE A 920 1.64 126.79 -76.32
CA ILE A 920 1.30 126.77 -74.88
C ILE A 920 0.44 125.52 -74.62
N VAL A 921 0.73 124.78 -73.55
CA VAL A 921 -0.10 123.68 -73.04
C VAL A 921 -0.75 124.11 -71.73
N ASP A 922 -2.04 123.86 -71.57
CA ASP A 922 -2.80 124.17 -70.36
C ASP A 922 -3.65 122.96 -69.94
N GLY A 923 -3.28 122.34 -68.82
CA GLY A 923 -3.81 121.04 -68.39
C GLY A 923 -3.60 119.96 -69.45
N TYR A 924 -4.67 119.62 -70.17
CA TYR A 924 -4.64 118.69 -71.31
C TYR A 924 -4.93 119.35 -72.66
N ASN A 925 -5.07 120.68 -72.73
CA ASN A 925 -5.35 121.45 -73.95
C ASN A 925 -4.08 122.11 -74.52
N VAL A 926 -4.09 122.50 -75.79
CA VAL A 926 -2.95 123.22 -76.44
C VAL A 926 -3.42 124.46 -77.21
N LYS A 927 -2.56 125.49 -77.33
CA LYS A 927 -2.80 126.76 -78.03
C LYS A 927 -1.55 127.24 -78.79
N ASN A 928 -1.71 127.82 -80.00
CA ASN A 928 -0.63 128.36 -80.85
C ASN A 928 -0.93 129.77 -81.41
N SER A 929 0.03 130.70 -81.48
CA SER A 929 -0.16 132.13 -81.90
C SER A 929 0.89 132.69 -82.93
N HIS A 930 0.61 133.79 -83.69
CA HIS A 930 1.42 134.33 -84.84
C HIS A 930 1.35 135.88 -85.12
N THR A 931 2.33 136.54 -85.81
CA THR A 931 2.47 138.05 -85.95
C THR A 931 3.28 138.62 -87.21
N PRO A 932 2.86 139.73 -87.93
CA PRO A 932 3.52 140.33 -89.16
C PRO A 932 4.07 141.82 -89.13
N SER A 933 4.58 142.42 -90.26
CA SER A 933 5.42 143.69 -90.38
C SER A 933 5.14 144.73 -91.57
N LYS A 934 5.94 145.83 -91.82
CA LYS A 934 5.63 147.06 -92.69
C LYS A 934 6.82 147.85 -93.38
N THR A 935 6.59 148.84 -94.29
CA THR A 935 7.61 149.65 -95.11
C THR A 935 7.30 151.16 -95.44
N SER A 936 8.10 151.91 -96.26
CA SER A 936 7.93 153.36 -96.66
C SER A 936 8.61 153.83 -98.01
N ILE A 937 8.42 155.10 -98.48
CA ILE A 937 8.84 155.69 -99.80
C ILE A 937 9.38 157.16 -99.71
N LYS A 938 10.17 157.66 -100.70
CA LYS A 938 10.80 159.02 -100.77
C LYS A 938 10.84 159.62 -102.21
N VAL A 939 10.85 160.97 -102.38
CA VAL A 939 10.82 161.70 -103.69
C VAL A 939 11.77 162.92 -103.70
N THR A 940 12.15 163.47 -104.87
CA THR A 940 13.03 164.66 -105.03
C THR A 940 12.67 165.48 -106.30
N LYS A 941 12.88 166.80 -106.30
CA LYS A 941 12.69 167.71 -107.44
C LYS A 941 14.02 168.36 -107.85
N ALA A 942 14.36 168.31 -109.15
CA ALA A 942 15.47 169.04 -109.74
C ALA A 942 15.02 170.35 -110.43
N TRP A 943 15.96 171.25 -110.73
CA TRP A 943 15.75 172.51 -111.45
C TRP A 943 16.88 172.75 -112.47
N GLU A 944 16.53 173.11 -113.71
CA GLU A 944 17.46 173.35 -114.81
C GLU A 944 17.34 174.80 -115.33
N ASP A 945 17.80 175.74 -114.50
CA ASP A 945 17.70 177.20 -114.69
C ASP A 945 19.07 177.90 -114.56
N LYS A 946 20.16 177.15 -114.82
CA LYS A 946 21.56 177.61 -114.72
C LYS A 946 21.93 178.22 -113.36
N ASN A 947 21.43 177.61 -112.27
CA ASN A 947 21.56 178.12 -110.90
C ASN A 947 20.89 179.48 -110.70
N ASP A 948 19.64 179.60 -111.18
CA ASP A 948 18.79 180.77 -111.00
C ASP A 948 19.41 182.08 -111.52
N GLN A 949 20.05 182.00 -112.70
CA GLN A 949 20.85 183.09 -113.29
C GLN A 949 20.06 184.41 -113.45
N ASP A 950 18.75 184.30 -113.68
CA ASP A 950 17.81 185.40 -113.90
C ASP A 950 16.81 185.64 -112.74
N GLY A 951 17.02 184.98 -111.58
CA GLY A 951 16.26 185.23 -110.34
C GLY A 951 14.77 184.89 -110.44
N LYS A 952 14.45 183.73 -111.01
CA LYS A 952 13.09 183.24 -111.30
C LYS A 952 12.69 181.95 -110.59
N ARG A 953 13.64 181.21 -110.00
CA ARG A 953 13.37 179.91 -109.38
C ARG A 953 12.47 180.07 -108.15
N PRO A 954 11.31 179.40 -108.09
CA PRO A 954 10.46 179.46 -106.89
C PRO A 954 11.09 178.65 -105.75
N THR A 955 10.93 179.14 -104.52
CA THR A 955 11.57 178.59 -103.31
C THR A 955 11.06 177.22 -102.88
N SER A 956 9.94 176.74 -103.42
CA SER A 956 9.37 175.43 -103.11
C SER A 956 8.44 174.90 -104.22
N VAL A 957 8.08 173.62 -104.14
CA VAL A 957 7.00 172.98 -104.92
C VAL A 957 6.20 172.04 -104.02
N THR A 958 4.94 171.78 -104.37
CA THR A 958 4.12 170.74 -103.74
C THR A 958 4.03 169.53 -104.66
N ILE A 959 4.20 168.33 -104.10
CA ILE A 959 4.02 167.04 -104.79
C ILE A 959 2.92 166.26 -104.07
N LYS A 960 2.02 165.63 -104.82
CA LYS A 960 1.04 164.66 -104.28
C LYS A 960 1.48 163.25 -104.63
N LEU A 961 1.41 162.34 -103.65
CA LEU A 961 1.49 160.90 -103.86
C LEU A 961 0.07 160.36 -104.06
N LEU A 962 -0.08 159.36 -104.94
CA LEU A 962 -1.30 158.59 -105.14
C LEU A 962 -0.94 157.09 -104.97
N ALA A 963 -1.91 156.30 -104.55
CA ALA A 963 -1.82 154.85 -104.41
C ALA A 963 -3.21 154.24 -104.63
N ASP A 964 -3.23 153.04 -105.21
CA ASP A 964 -4.42 152.20 -105.44
C ASP A 964 -4.48 151.07 -104.40
#